data_AF-A0A1F9WZL9-F1
#
_entry.id   AF-A0A1F9WZL9-F1
#
_cell.length_a   1.000
_cell.length_b   1.000
_cell.length_c   1.000
_cell.angle_alpha   90.00
_cell.angle_beta   90.00
_cell.angle_gamma   90.00
#
_symmetry.space_group_name_H-M   'P 1'
#
loop_
_entity.id
_entity.type
_entity.pdbx_description
1 polymer ?
#
loop_
_entity_poly.entity_id
_entity_poly.type
_entity_poly.pdbx_seq_one_letter_code
_entity_poly.pdbx_strand_id
1 'polypeptide(L)'
;MYHLRFQVIPDTARNVIKKTNDLVKFCKKNTVEEVVIFFAGEEWNNGLFSKKEEDLWFETVKIVKNTLDKNGISTSLNPWMTLLHCVRGRKFPKDRKFLPAVSPEGEISKASSSFADPHWRKYLFNLFGRFAKLGFRVIWIEDDFRYHNHSPLTWGCGFEPEMLERFSKKIGKKVTRKDVLKNILRPGEPHPWRKKWMETWNEAQLEVAEGLAQAVAKNSPRGTKIGLMSSHPYIHSTEGRDWKKLFSALTINGKVAHRPGFAPYAESTAKDKTFPIMMLDVQKGFRPSYCEVAPEIENFPFTNWTKPDAQAWTDMMLAMFYGSDKLFLDLFPFTGNSVKEEPGIGDLLSKSRPALEWVQKKFSKGLQTRGVGIPWKQDAQAFVHTKKGKSLKEFDAVSFSPGYLFLSYGIPVSAKEQQVNAVFGSLAWAFSDDEIYRLLSKGLLLDGLSASILCRRGFGKYLGVKFNGVIGREEGNYAVEVVNSDETGVKKGVYFSVNLAPELYVFTPLRQAREWTTIISPDRKRFGPGITVYENSLGGRTAIYSVEDPAGLAQSDNQQKLVHSIVRYLSKNKFESPMVTGGPHLLPMHFSGNNEEYLVILNGCPGKLESDVKIDNIPGSRIKFLLKPLAKPAIVTGKAVSDFGHLDFLVYEKK
;
A
#
# COMPACT_ATOMS: atom_id res chain seq x y z
N MET A 1 -18.70 -13.75 0.78
CA MET A 1 -18.11 -12.41 0.67
C MET A 1 -17.25 -12.11 1.90
N TYR A 2 -17.77 -12.30 3.10
CA TYR A 2 -17.13 -11.96 4.37
C TYR A 2 -16.31 -13.14 4.90
N HIS A 3 -15.03 -12.88 5.14
CA HIS A 3 -14.12 -13.75 5.88
C HIS A 3 -13.83 -13.08 7.23
N LEU A 4 -14.50 -13.52 8.28
CA LEU A 4 -14.41 -12.92 9.60
C LEU A 4 -13.22 -13.48 10.38
N ARG A 5 -12.23 -12.64 10.68
CA ARG A 5 -11.19 -12.97 11.66
C ARG A 5 -11.80 -12.95 13.06
N PHE A 6 -11.53 -13.99 13.83
CA PHE A 6 -12.06 -14.09 15.18
C PHE A 6 -11.09 -14.82 16.11
N GLN A 7 -10.68 -14.13 17.18
CA GLN A 7 -9.82 -14.68 18.22
C GLN A 7 -10.55 -15.76 19.01
N VAL A 8 -9.94 -16.94 19.09
CA VAL A 8 -10.37 -18.01 20.00
C VAL A 8 -9.39 -18.11 21.16
N ILE A 9 -9.84 -18.59 22.32
CA ILE A 9 -9.02 -18.70 23.53
C ILE A 9 -9.12 -20.11 24.11
N PRO A 10 -8.01 -20.71 24.60
CA PRO A 10 -8.05 -21.99 25.28
C PRO A 10 -8.88 -21.91 26.55
N ASP A 11 -9.79 -22.87 26.69
CA ASP A 11 -10.68 -23.03 27.84
C ASP A 11 -11.11 -24.52 27.86
N THR A 12 -11.91 -24.91 28.84
CA THR A 12 -12.60 -26.20 28.85
C THR A 12 -13.36 -26.41 27.54
N ALA A 13 -13.39 -27.65 27.04
CA ALA A 13 -14.06 -27.99 25.78
C ALA A 13 -15.54 -27.53 25.76
N ARG A 14 -16.24 -27.62 26.90
CA ARG A 14 -17.62 -27.13 27.05
C ARG A 14 -17.74 -25.64 26.77
N ASN A 15 -16.84 -24.82 27.32
CA ASN A 15 -16.85 -23.37 27.12
C ASN A 15 -16.45 -22.98 25.69
N VAL A 16 -15.43 -23.63 25.12
CA VAL A 16 -15.02 -23.42 23.72
C VAL A 16 -16.19 -23.71 22.78
N ILE A 17 -16.90 -24.83 22.97
CA ILE A 17 -18.08 -25.18 22.16
C ILE A 17 -19.20 -24.15 22.36
N LYS A 18 -19.47 -23.72 23.60
CA LYS A 18 -20.50 -22.71 23.89
C LYS A 18 -20.21 -21.39 23.15
N LYS A 19 -18.99 -20.84 23.28
CA LYS A 19 -18.58 -19.61 22.58
C LYS A 19 -18.61 -19.78 21.06
N THR A 20 -18.18 -20.93 20.55
CA THR A 20 -18.22 -21.23 19.11
C THR A 20 -19.65 -21.31 18.58
N ASN A 21 -20.59 -21.85 19.35
CA ASN A 21 -22.01 -21.87 18.97
C ASN A 21 -22.62 -20.46 18.90
N ASP A 22 -22.17 -19.54 19.75
CA ASP A 22 -22.55 -18.13 19.65
C ASP A 22 -22.01 -17.49 18.35
N LEU A 23 -20.76 -17.79 18.00
CA LEU A 23 -20.16 -17.38 16.73
C LEU A 23 -20.90 -17.98 15.52
N VAL A 24 -21.32 -19.25 15.56
CA VAL A 24 -22.14 -19.88 14.51
C VAL A 24 -23.44 -19.12 14.30
N LYS A 25 -24.16 -18.79 15.39
CA LYS A 25 -25.41 -18.02 15.33
C LYS A 25 -25.17 -16.65 14.71
N PHE A 26 -24.11 -15.96 15.12
CA PHE A 26 -23.71 -14.68 14.54
C PHE A 26 -23.43 -14.80 13.04
N CYS A 27 -22.65 -15.79 12.62
CA CYS A 27 -22.30 -15.98 11.21
C CYS A 27 -23.53 -16.27 10.35
N LYS A 28 -24.43 -17.15 10.80
CA LYS A 28 -25.69 -17.45 10.10
C LYS A 28 -26.59 -16.23 9.99
N LYS A 29 -26.75 -15.48 11.08
CA LYS A 29 -27.58 -14.26 11.11
C LYS A 29 -27.05 -13.18 10.16
N ASN A 30 -25.74 -12.97 10.15
CA ASN A 30 -25.10 -11.89 9.38
C ASN A 30 -24.46 -12.38 8.08
N THR A 31 -24.82 -13.59 7.61
CA THR A 31 -24.36 -14.18 6.34
C THR A 31 -22.83 -14.24 6.18
N VAL A 32 -22.09 -14.46 7.26
CA VAL A 32 -20.63 -14.65 7.20
C VAL A 32 -20.35 -16.05 6.68
N GLU A 33 -19.64 -16.15 5.55
CA GLU A 33 -19.41 -17.43 4.87
C GLU A 33 -18.18 -18.17 5.41
N GLU A 34 -17.23 -17.45 5.99
CA GLU A 34 -16.00 -18.02 6.52
C GLU A 34 -15.56 -17.37 7.83
N VAL A 35 -15.14 -18.21 8.77
CA VAL A 35 -14.41 -17.77 9.96
C VAL A 35 -12.93 -18.07 9.76
N VAL A 36 -12.11 -17.04 9.86
CA VAL A 36 -10.66 -17.14 9.91
C VAL A 36 -10.30 -17.21 11.39
N ILE A 37 -10.02 -18.42 11.85
CA ILE A 37 -9.72 -18.68 13.26
C ILE A 37 -8.39 -18.05 13.59
N PHE A 38 -8.44 -17.10 14.51
CA PHE A 38 -7.29 -16.38 14.98
C PHE A 38 -6.87 -16.95 16.35
N PHE A 39 -5.57 -17.20 16.56
CA PHE A 39 -5.07 -17.68 17.86
C PHE A 39 -3.85 -16.93 18.34
N ALA A 40 -3.74 -16.80 19.67
CA ALA A 40 -2.71 -16.03 20.37
C ALA A 40 -2.45 -14.64 19.77
N GLY A 41 -3.52 -13.91 19.44
CA GLY A 41 -3.47 -12.50 19.08
C GLY A 41 -3.20 -11.62 20.29
N GLU A 42 -2.49 -10.53 20.02
CA GLU A 42 -2.24 -9.40 20.93
C GLU A 42 -2.12 -9.74 22.43
N GLU A 43 -3.20 -9.56 23.21
CA GLU A 43 -3.21 -9.72 24.66
C GLU A 43 -2.90 -11.15 25.11
N TRP A 44 -3.20 -12.14 24.27
CA TRP A 44 -2.98 -13.56 24.54
C TRP A 44 -1.71 -14.11 23.90
N ASN A 45 -0.89 -13.24 23.31
CA ASN A 45 0.35 -13.63 22.67
C ASN A 45 1.51 -13.66 23.69
N ASN A 46 2.06 -14.86 23.93
CA ASN A 46 3.25 -15.05 24.78
C ASN A 46 4.58 -15.13 23.99
N GLY A 47 4.56 -14.81 22.69
CA GLY A 47 5.68 -15.01 21.77
C GLY A 47 5.62 -16.39 21.10
N LEU A 48 6.73 -16.86 20.52
CA LEU A 48 6.76 -18.18 19.88
C LEU A 48 6.46 -19.29 20.90
N PHE A 49 5.68 -20.30 20.51
CA PHE A 49 5.19 -21.31 21.46
C PHE A 49 6.22 -22.38 21.87
N SER A 50 6.20 -22.71 23.15
CA SER A 50 6.65 -24.01 23.67
C SER A 50 5.84 -25.16 23.08
N LYS A 51 6.31 -26.40 23.25
CA LYS A 51 5.54 -27.57 22.82
C LYS A 51 4.18 -27.68 23.53
N LYS A 52 4.15 -27.37 24.83
CA LYS A 52 2.94 -27.40 25.65
C LYS A 52 1.89 -26.38 25.17
N GLU A 53 2.32 -25.16 24.87
CA GLU A 53 1.42 -24.12 24.33
C GLU A 53 0.91 -24.52 22.94
N GLU A 54 1.77 -25.05 22.08
CA GLU A 54 1.38 -25.56 20.75
C GLU A 54 0.28 -26.62 20.85
N ASP A 55 0.39 -27.57 21.78
CA ASP A 55 -0.63 -28.61 21.99
C ASP A 55 -1.96 -28.02 22.48
N LEU A 56 -1.92 -27.10 23.44
CA LEU A 56 -3.10 -26.42 23.99
C LEU A 56 -3.88 -25.66 22.90
N TRP A 57 -3.16 -24.87 22.09
CA TRP A 57 -3.75 -24.10 21.00
C TRP A 57 -4.28 -25.00 19.89
N PHE A 58 -3.55 -26.06 19.54
CA PHE A 58 -3.99 -27.02 18.52
C PHE A 58 -5.31 -27.68 18.90
N GLU A 59 -5.46 -28.20 20.13
CA GLU A 59 -6.71 -28.83 20.56
C GLU A 59 -7.88 -27.83 20.63
N THR A 60 -7.63 -26.60 21.08
CA THR A 60 -8.64 -25.52 21.10
C THR A 60 -9.14 -25.24 19.68
N VAL A 61 -8.23 -24.97 18.76
CA VAL A 61 -8.54 -24.67 17.35
C VAL A 61 -9.27 -25.84 16.68
N LYS A 62 -8.88 -27.09 16.99
CA LYS A 62 -9.55 -28.30 16.49
C LYS A 62 -11.01 -28.38 16.96
N ILE A 63 -11.30 -28.08 18.23
CA ILE A 63 -12.68 -28.05 18.75
C ILE A 63 -13.51 -26.98 18.04
N VAL A 64 -12.97 -25.76 17.92
CA VAL A 64 -13.65 -24.64 17.24
C VAL A 64 -13.95 -25.01 15.80
N LYS A 65 -12.92 -25.44 15.05
CA LYS A 65 -13.08 -25.82 13.65
C LYS A 65 -14.13 -26.90 13.46
N ASN A 66 -14.07 -27.98 14.24
CA ASN A 66 -15.04 -29.07 14.13
C ASN A 66 -16.47 -28.59 14.39
N THR A 67 -16.65 -27.64 15.30
CA THR A 67 -17.96 -27.07 15.62
C THR A 67 -18.47 -26.18 14.48
N LEU A 68 -17.61 -25.37 13.87
CA LEU A 68 -17.94 -24.53 12.70
C LEU A 68 -18.25 -25.38 11.46
N ASP A 69 -17.40 -26.36 11.14
CA ASP A 69 -17.57 -27.28 10.00
C ASP A 69 -18.90 -28.03 10.10
N LYS A 70 -19.25 -28.58 11.28
CA LYS A 70 -20.53 -29.27 11.51
C LYS A 70 -21.76 -28.37 11.29
N ASN A 71 -21.57 -27.06 11.38
CA ASN A 71 -22.62 -26.07 11.16
C ASN A 71 -22.59 -25.42 9.77
N GLY A 72 -21.73 -25.92 8.87
CA GLY A 72 -21.64 -25.46 7.48
C GLY A 72 -20.89 -24.14 7.29
N ILE A 73 -20.10 -23.71 8.27
CA ILE A 73 -19.27 -22.49 8.16
C ILE A 73 -17.87 -22.87 7.68
N SER A 74 -17.38 -22.25 6.60
CA SER A 74 -16.01 -22.45 6.11
C SER A 74 -15.00 -21.95 7.13
N THR A 75 -13.82 -22.56 7.18
CA THR A 75 -12.77 -22.17 8.13
C THR A 75 -11.42 -22.00 7.45
N SER A 76 -10.75 -20.91 7.78
CA SER A 76 -9.32 -20.69 7.56
C SER A 76 -8.63 -20.48 8.90
N LEU A 77 -7.29 -20.47 8.89
CA LEU A 77 -6.47 -20.31 10.09
C LEU A 77 -5.52 -19.14 9.92
N ASN A 78 -5.43 -18.31 10.95
CA ASN A 78 -4.50 -17.20 11.02
C ASN A 78 -3.70 -17.30 12.34
N PRO A 79 -2.49 -17.85 12.29
CA PRO A 79 -1.55 -17.83 13.40
C PRO A 79 -0.95 -16.42 13.58
N TRP A 80 -1.15 -15.73 14.71
CA TRP A 80 -0.54 -14.40 14.97
C TRP A 80 0.99 -14.40 14.96
N MET A 81 1.59 -15.58 15.14
CA MET A 81 3.01 -15.72 15.37
C MET A 81 3.70 -16.48 14.24
N THR A 82 4.13 -15.73 13.22
CA THR A 82 5.15 -16.21 12.28
C THR A 82 6.55 -15.86 12.80
N LEU A 83 6.89 -14.55 12.81
CA LEU A 83 8.13 -14.03 13.42
C LEU A 83 7.89 -13.14 14.65
N LEU A 84 6.65 -12.68 14.85
CA LEU A 84 6.17 -11.66 15.79
C LEU A 84 6.41 -10.21 15.34
N HIS A 85 5.37 -9.38 15.47
CA HIS A 85 5.43 -7.93 15.31
C HIS A 85 6.46 -7.24 16.21
N CYS A 86 6.48 -7.63 17.48
CA CYS A 86 7.34 -7.01 18.49
C CYS A 86 7.45 -7.90 19.73
N VAL A 87 8.49 -7.63 20.51
CA VAL A 87 8.80 -8.40 21.71
C VAL A 87 7.81 -8.12 22.84
N ARG A 88 7.53 -6.84 23.18
CA ARG A 88 6.66 -6.44 24.32
C ARG A 88 6.90 -7.25 25.61
N GLY A 89 8.17 -7.44 25.98
CA GLY A 89 8.58 -8.19 27.17
C GLY A 89 8.57 -9.73 27.04
N ARG A 90 8.05 -10.27 25.94
CA ARG A 90 8.03 -11.72 25.63
C ARG A 90 9.46 -12.27 25.49
N LYS A 91 9.60 -13.58 25.66
CA LYS A 91 10.89 -14.29 25.54
C LYS A 91 10.70 -15.57 24.74
N PHE A 92 11.79 -16.09 24.17
CA PHE A 92 11.77 -17.43 23.63
C PHE A 92 11.38 -18.45 24.71
N PRO A 93 10.58 -19.46 24.34
CA PRO A 93 10.19 -20.52 25.25
C PRO A 93 11.42 -21.37 25.61
N LYS A 94 11.51 -21.82 26.87
CA LYS A 94 12.71 -22.49 27.43
C LYS A 94 13.06 -23.81 26.73
N ASP A 95 12.08 -24.47 26.13
CA ASP A 95 12.21 -25.75 25.42
C ASP A 95 12.55 -25.59 23.93
N ARG A 96 12.71 -24.35 23.44
CA ARG A 96 13.15 -24.06 22.07
C ARG A 96 14.48 -23.31 22.09
N LYS A 97 15.43 -23.78 21.28
CA LYS A 97 16.76 -23.18 21.14
C LYS A 97 16.85 -22.39 19.83
N PHE A 98 16.05 -21.34 19.72
CA PHE A 98 16.05 -20.50 18.53
C PHE A 98 17.19 -19.50 18.54
N LEU A 99 17.75 -19.23 17.37
CA LEU A 99 18.72 -18.15 17.19
C LEU A 99 17.97 -16.82 17.06
N PRO A 100 18.37 -15.78 17.81
CA PRO A 100 17.68 -14.50 17.81
C PRO A 100 17.94 -13.71 16.53
N ALA A 101 16.95 -12.92 16.12
CA ALA A 101 17.16 -11.83 15.19
C ALA A 101 18.14 -10.78 15.76
N VAL A 102 18.98 -10.21 14.88
CA VAL A 102 19.89 -9.12 15.23
C VAL A 102 19.71 -7.93 14.29
N SER A 103 19.72 -6.73 14.87
CA SER A 103 19.53 -5.47 14.15
C SER A 103 20.82 -4.90 13.52
N PRO A 104 20.72 -3.86 12.68
CA PRO A 104 21.88 -3.08 12.23
C PRO A 104 22.79 -2.62 13.38
N GLU A 105 22.21 -2.13 14.47
CA GLU A 105 22.95 -1.62 15.62
C GLU A 105 23.48 -2.75 16.53
N GLY A 106 23.00 -3.97 16.32
CA GLY A 106 23.39 -5.15 17.11
C GLY A 106 22.50 -5.45 18.29
N GLU A 107 21.32 -4.83 18.34
CA GLU A 107 20.29 -5.23 19.29
C GLU A 107 19.87 -6.68 19.00
N ILE A 108 19.74 -7.48 20.05
CA ILE A 108 19.40 -8.90 19.96
C ILE A 108 17.95 -9.06 20.42
N SER A 109 17.11 -9.65 19.57
CA SER A 109 15.73 -9.92 19.94
C SER A 109 15.63 -11.01 21.00
N LYS A 110 14.69 -10.83 21.94
CA LYS A 110 14.40 -11.83 22.97
C LYS A 110 13.31 -12.82 22.56
N ALA A 111 12.57 -12.55 21.47
CA ALA A 111 11.41 -13.34 21.07
C ALA A 111 11.23 -13.54 19.55
N SER A 112 11.87 -12.74 18.71
CA SER A 112 11.85 -12.90 17.24
C SER A 112 13.11 -13.62 16.78
N SER A 113 12.95 -14.70 16.02
CA SER A 113 14.05 -15.53 15.55
C SER A 113 14.66 -15.01 14.24
N SER A 114 15.81 -15.57 13.84
CA SER A 114 16.39 -15.38 12.52
C SER A 114 15.69 -16.23 11.46
N PHE A 115 15.49 -15.68 10.27
CA PHE A 115 15.06 -16.45 9.10
C PHE A 115 16.07 -17.54 8.69
N ALA A 116 17.35 -17.35 9.00
CA ALA A 116 18.40 -18.32 8.70
C ALA A 116 18.46 -19.49 9.69
N ASP A 117 17.82 -19.38 10.86
CA ASP A 117 17.86 -20.41 11.90
C ASP A 117 17.16 -21.70 11.44
N PRO A 118 17.90 -22.84 11.32
CA PRO A 118 17.28 -24.11 10.95
C PRO A 118 16.30 -24.63 12.01
N HIS A 119 16.48 -24.30 13.30
CA HIS A 119 15.59 -24.77 14.38
C HIS A 119 14.24 -24.07 14.32
N TRP A 120 14.24 -22.75 14.15
CA TRP A 120 13.02 -21.97 13.94
C TRP A 120 12.28 -22.37 12.67
N ARG A 121 12.98 -22.55 11.55
CA ARG A 121 12.34 -23.01 10.30
C ARG A 121 11.67 -24.36 10.47
N LYS A 122 12.36 -25.34 11.07
CA LYS A 122 11.79 -26.65 11.38
C LYS A 122 10.57 -26.54 12.30
N TYR A 123 10.63 -25.68 13.33
CA TYR A 123 9.49 -25.40 14.19
C TYR A 123 8.29 -24.87 13.41
N LEU A 124 8.50 -23.84 12.59
CA LEU A 124 7.44 -23.18 11.82
C LEU A 124 6.79 -24.15 10.82
N PHE A 125 7.61 -24.92 10.09
CA PHE A 125 7.12 -25.94 9.16
C PHE A 125 6.29 -27.02 9.86
N ASN A 126 6.75 -27.49 11.03
CA ASN A 126 6.00 -28.44 11.84
C ASN A 126 4.68 -27.86 12.35
N LEU A 127 4.67 -26.60 12.79
CA LEU A 127 3.47 -25.90 13.26
C LEU A 127 2.41 -25.81 12.14
N PHE A 128 2.79 -25.22 11.01
CA PHE A 128 1.89 -25.05 9.87
C PHE A 128 1.44 -26.39 9.29
N GLY A 129 2.36 -27.35 9.13
CA GLY A 129 2.04 -28.70 8.67
C GLY A 129 1.10 -29.44 9.64
N ARG A 130 1.27 -29.28 10.95
CA ARG A 130 0.37 -29.87 11.96
C ARG A 130 -1.04 -29.30 11.83
N PHE A 131 -1.19 -27.98 11.73
CA PHE A 131 -2.50 -27.35 11.55
C PHE A 131 -3.14 -27.70 10.20
N ALA A 132 -2.36 -27.89 9.14
CA ALA A 132 -2.85 -28.33 7.84
C ALA A 132 -3.62 -29.66 7.89
N LYS A 133 -3.26 -30.57 8.82
CA LYS A 133 -3.97 -31.84 9.05
C LYS A 133 -5.45 -31.66 9.42
N LEU A 134 -5.80 -30.50 9.98
CA LEU A 134 -7.20 -30.20 10.30
C LEU A 134 -8.03 -29.88 9.05
N GLY A 135 -7.42 -29.64 7.89
CA GLY A 135 -8.15 -29.41 6.63
C GLY A 135 -8.80 -28.04 6.54
N PHE A 136 -8.06 -26.98 6.87
CA PHE A 136 -8.46 -25.59 6.62
C PHE A 136 -8.50 -25.26 5.13
N ARG A 137 -9.27 -24.25 4.74
CA ARG A 137 -9.26 -23.74 3.36
C ARG A 137 -7.96 -22.99 3.07
N VAL A 138 -7.60 -22.05 3.94
CA VAL A 138 -6.35 -21.27 3.89
C VAL A 138 -5.67 -21.31 5.25
N ILE A 139 -4.34 -21.44 5.27
CA ILE A 139 -3.52 -21.07 6.42
C ILE A 139 -2.73 -19.83 6.03
N TRP A 140 -2.91 -18.76 6.80
CA TRP A 140 -2.33 -17.45 6.53
C TRP A 140 -0.94 -17.30 7.17
N ILE A 141 -0.04 -16.65 6.44
CA ILE A 141 1.25 -16.14 6.91
C ILE A 141 1.06 -14.65 7.19
N GLU A 142 1.37 -14.23 8.42
CA GLU A 142 1.21 -12.84 8.90
C GLU A 142 2.03 -11.82 8.13
N ASP A 143 1.62 -10.55 8.18
CA ASP A 143 2.29 -9.45 7.47
C ASP A 143 3.64 -9.05 8.11
N ASP A 144 3.90 -9.57 9.31
CA ASP A 144 5.19 -9.61 9.99
C ASP A 144 6.17 -10.65 9.41
N PHE A 145 5.80 -11.37 8.34
CA PHE A 145 6.74 -12.10 7.49
C PHE A 145 7.56 -11.12 6.64
N ARG A 146 8.36 -10.31 7.33
CA ARG A 146 9.20 -9.22 6.83
C ARG A 146 10.47 -9.16 7.66
N TYR A 147 11.44 -8.37 7.23
CA TYR A 147 12.72 -8.21 7.94
C TYR A 147 12.77 -6.97 8.81
N HIS A 148 11.93 -5.98 8.53
CA HIS A 148 11.84 -4.75 9.31
C HIS A 148 10.64 -4.79 10.28
N ASN A 149 10.56 -3.81 11.18
CA ASN A 149 9.44 -3.61 12.10
C ASN A 149 9.28 -4.73 13.16
N HIS A 150 10.36 -5.01 13.90
CA HIS A 150 10.40 -5.99 15.00
C HIS A 150 10.87 -5.36 16.32
N SER A 151 10.12 -4.37 16.83
CA SER A 151 10.48 -3.62 18.04
C SER A 151 10.82 -4.56 19.23
N PRO A 152 11.87 -4.29 20.03
CA PRO A 152 12.63 -3.03 20.13
C PRO A 152 13.84 -2.93 19.20
N LEU A 153 13.96 -3.76 18.17
CA LEU A 153 15.03 -3.60 17.18
C LEU A 153 14.85 -2.28 16.42
N THR A 154 15.91 -1.48 16.27
CA THR A 154 15.85 -0.11 15.69
C THR A 154 15.36 -0.09 14.23
N TRP A 155 15.53 -1.19 13.52
CA TRP A 155 15.03 -1.38 12.15
C TRP A 155 14.30 -2.71 12.02
N GLY A 156 14.96 -3.80 12.42
CA GLY A 156 14.48 -5.16 12.25
C GLY A 156 15.62 -6.16 12.33
N CYS A 157 15.48 -7.32 11.70
CA CYS A 157 16.42 -8.44 11.73
C CYS A 157 17.38 -8.46 10.52
N GLY A 158 18.14 -9.57 10.36
CA GLY A 158 18.93 -9.86 9.17
C GLY A 158 20.44 -9.61 9.32
N PHE A 159 20.93 -9.21 10.51
CA PHE A 159 22.34 -8.95 10.79
C PHE A 159 22.97 -9.95 11.78
N GLU A 160 22.28 -11.05 12.03
CA GLU A 160 22.77 -12.17 12.84
C GLU A 160 23.94 -12.92 12.15
N PRO A 161 24.76 -13.68 12.91
CA PRO A 161 25.92 -14.38 12.36
C PRO A 161 25.63 -15.27 11.15
N GLU A 162 24.49 -15.94 11.14
CA GLU A 162 24.07 -16.87 10.09
C GLU A 162 23.79 -16.15 8.77
N MET A 163 23.19 -14.95 8.83
CA MET A 163 22.98 -14.10 7.65
C MET A 163 24.28 -13.49 7.15
N LEU A 164 25.17 -13.08 8.06
CA LEU A 164 26.51 -12.60 7.71
C LEU A 164 27.35 -13.70 7.06
N GLU A 165 27.21 -14.96 7.48
CA GLU A 165 27.87 -16.10 6.86
C GLU A 165 27.35 -16.35 5.45
N ARG A 166 26.02 -16.35 5.24
CA ARG A 166 25.40 -16.47 3.91
C ARG A 166 25.92 -15.37 2.97
N PHE A 167 25.94 -14.13 3.44
CA PHE A 167 26.46 -13.01 2.66
C PHE A 167 27.97 -13.13 2.41
N SER A 168 28.77 -13.53 3.41
CA SER A 168 30.22 -13.75 3.27
C SER A 168 30.53 -14.77 2.16
N LYS A 169 29.79 -15.88 2.13
CA LYS A 169 29.88 -16.91 1.08
C LYS A 169 29.53 -16.30 -0.29
N LYS A 170 28.43 -15.53 -0.37
CA LYS A 170 27.96 -14.89 -1.62
C LYS A 170 28.97 -13.90 -2.21
N ILE A 171 29.77 -13.22 -1.37
CA ILE A 171 30.79 -12.28 -1.83
C ILE A 171 32.21 -12.86 -1.87
N GLY A 172 32.40 -14.11 -1.44
CA GLY A 172 33.71 -14.78 -1.40
C GLY A 172 34.67 -14.24 -0.34
N LYS A 173 34.19 -13.55 0.69
CA LYS A 173 35.02 -12.95 1.75
C LYS A 173 34.25 -12.86 3.06
N LYS A 174 34.93 -13.13 4.18
CA LYS A 174 34.40 -12.92 5.54
C LYS A 174 34.13 -11.43 5.80
N VAL A 175 32.96 -11.12 6.34
CA VAL A 175 32.57 -9.75 6.69
C VAL A 175 32.06 -9.63 8.13
N THR A 176 32.11 -8.41 8.66
CA THR A 176 31.41 -8.03 9.88
C THR A 176 30.14 -7.24 9.56
N ARG A 177 29.24 -7.12 10.54
CA ARG A 177 28.06 -6.22 10.46
C ARG A 177 28.44 -4.79 10.10
N LYS A 178 29.53 -4.26 10.69
CA LYS A 178 30.04 -2.92 10.41
C LYS A 178 30.48 -2.78 8.95
N ASP A 179 31.13 -3.80 8.39
CA ASP A 179 31.53 -3.81 6.97
C ASP A 179 30.30 -3.77 6.06
N VAL A 180 29.29 -4.60 6.35
CA VAL A 180 28.04 -4.62 5.59
C VAL A 180 27.40 -3.23 5.60
N LEU A 181 27.15 -2.66 6.79
CA LEU A 181 26.51 -1.36 6.94
C LEU A 181 27.27 -0.25 6.24
N LYS A 182 28.60 -0.17 6.44
CA LYS A 182 29.45 0.83 5.76
C LYS A 182 29.28 0.80 4.25
N ASN A 183 29.22 -0.39 3.65
CA ASN A 183 29.11 -0.53 2.21
C ASN A 183 27.67 -0.33 1.71
N ILE A 184 26.67 -0.94 2.34
CA ILE A 184 25.28 -0.79 1.89
C ILE A 184 24.72 0.60 2.16
N LEU A 185 25.25 1.37 3.11
CA LEU A 185 24.82 2.75 3.38
C LEU A 185 25.69 3.79 2.69
N ARG A 186 26.72 3.40 1.93
CA ARG A 186 27.67 4.33 1.29
C ARG A 186 26.93 5.47 0.57
N PRO A 187 27.18 6.75 0.94
CA PRO A 187 26.58 7.90 0.28
C PRO A 187 26.83 7.93 -1.23
N GLY A 188 25.87 8.46 -1.98
CA GLY A 188 25.93 8.50 -3.44
C GLY A 188 25.62 7.14 -4.07
N GLU A 189 26.40 6.76 -5.09
CA GLU A 189 26.14 5.56 -5.88
C GLU A 189 26.17 4.29 -5.01
N PRO A 190 25.11 3.45 -5.06
CA PRO A 190 25.02 2.21 -4.31
C PRO A 190 26.27 1.34 -4.47
N HIS A 191 26.85 0.87 -3.36
CA HIS A 191 27.86 -0.17 -3.44
C HIS A 191 27.22 -1.47 -3.98
N PRO A 192 27.91 -2.29 -4.80
CA PRO A 192 27.37 -3.57 -5.29
C PRO A 192 26.91 -4.53 -4.18
N TRP A 193 27.43 -4.35 -2.96
CA TRP A 193 26.98 -5.08 -1.77
C TRP A 193 25.52 -4.82 -1.44
N ARG A 194 24.96 -3.64 -1.74
CA ARG A 194 23.55 -3.32 -1.44
C ARG A 194 22.62 -4.32 -2.10
N LYS A 195 22.78 -4.55 -3.41
CA LYS A 195 22.00 -5.54 -4.16
C LYS A 195 22.25 -6.97 -3.66
N LYS A 196 23.51 -7.37 -3.47
CA LYS A 196 23.84 -8.72 -2.97
C LYS A 196 23.32 -8.99 -1.55
N TRP A 197 23.24 -7.95 -0.71
CA TRP A 197 22.67 -8.04 0.63
C TRP A 197 21.16 -8.29 0.57
N MET A 198 20.45 -7.49 -0.22
CA MET A 198 19.03 -7.69 -0.51
C MET A 198 18.74 -9.07 -1.11
N GLU A 199 19.58 -9.57 -2.02
CA GLU A 199 19.49 -10.93 -2.56
C GLU A 199 19.62 -12.00 -1.46
N THR A 200 20.53 -11.81 -0.49
CA THR A 200 20.69 -12.72 0.65
C THR A 200 19.42 -12.80 1.50
N TRP A 201 18.74 -11.67 1.70
CA TRP A 201 17.48 -11.62 2.44
C TRP A 201 16.37 -12.30 1.65
N ASN A 202 16.21 -11.96 0.37
CA ASN A 202 15.22 -12.59 -0.49
C ASN A 202 15.38 -14.13 -0.55
N GLU A 203 16.60 -14.65 -0.66
CA GLU A 203 16.88 -16.09 -0.64
C GLU A 203 16.44 -16.75 0.68
N ALA A 204 16.73 -16.14 1.83
CA ALA A 204 16.30 -16.66 3.12
C ALA A 204 14.78 -16.62 3.27
N GLN A 205 14.10 -15.59 2.76
CA GLN A 205 12.64 -15.51 2.78
C GLN A 205 11.99 -16.59 1.90
N LEU A 206 12.52 -16.79 0.68
CA LEU A 206 12.02 -17.80 -0.26
C LEU A 206 12.22 -19.21 0.28
N GLU A 207 13.35 -19.50 0.93
CA GLU A 207 13.61 -20.79 1.59
C GLU A 207 12.55 -21.13 2.64
N VAL A 208 12.11 -20.13 3.42
CA VAL A 208 11.02 -20.31 4.41
C VAL A 208 9.67 -20.47 3.72
N ALA A 209 9.37 -19.68 2.70
CA ALA A 209 8.14 -19.75 1.94
C ALA A 209 7.94 -21.13 1.29
N GLU A 210 8.98 -21.66 0.64
CA GLU A 210 8.97 -22.98 0.01
C GLU A 210 8.77 -24.09 1.05
N GLY A 211 9.51 -24.04 2.17
CA GLY A 211 9.36 -25.03 3.23
C GLY A 211 7.97 -25.02 3.89
N LEU A 212 7.36 -23.85 4.05
CA LEU A 212 5.97 -23.71 4.49
C LEU A 212 5.00 -24.36 3.50
N ALA A 213 5.14 -24.06 2.20
CA ALA A 213 4.29 -24.63 1.15
C ALA A 213 4.38 -26.15 1.11
N GLN A 214 5.59 -26.70 1.17
CA GLN A 214 5.83 -28.15 1.22
C GLN A 214 5.22 -28.79 2.48
N ALA A 215 5.41 -28.17 3.65
CA ALA A 215 4.88 -28.69 4.90
C ALA A 215 3.35 -28.71 4.93
N VAL A 216 2.70 -27.66 4.42
CA VAL A 216 1.23 -27.60 4.31
C VAL A 216 0.72 -28.58 3.26
N ALA A 217 1.32 -28.61 2.06
CA ALA A 217 0.91 -29.51 0.98
C ALA A 217 0.98 -30.98 1.38
N LYS A 218 2.06 -31.39 2.06
CA LYS A 218 2.26 -32.77 2.53
C LYS A 218 1.23 -33.22 3.57
N ASN A 219 0.72 -32.30 4.38
CA ASN A 219 -0.13 -32.62 5.53
C ASN A 219 -1.60 -32.26 5.34
N SER A 220 -1.98 -31.65 4.22
CA SER A 220 -3.36 -31.18 4.03
C SER A 220 -4.26 -32.26 3.40
N PRO A 221 -5.28 -32.77 4.12
CA PRO A 221 -6.20 -33.76 3.58
C PRO A 221 -7.21 -33.17 2.58
N ARG A 222 -7.35 -31.85 2.50
CA ARG A 222 -8.39 -31.15 1.70
C ARG A 222 -7.80 -30.12 0.72
N GLY A 223 -6.50 -30.16 0.47
CA GLY A 223 -5.85 -29.22 -0.45
C GLY A 223 -5.86 -27.76 0.07
N THR A 224 -5.54 -27.58 1.35
CA THR A 224 -5.28 -26.29 2.00
C THR A 224 -4.27 -25.50 1.19
N LYS A 225 -4.60 -24.26 0.87
CA LYS A 225 -3.64 -23.31 0.25
C LYS A 225 -2.98 -22.44 1.31
N ILE A 226 -1.88 -21.80 0.95
CA ILE A 226 -1.30 -20.73 1.77
C ILE A 226 -1.87 -19.37 1.35
N GLY A 227 -2.11 -18.53 2.34
CA GLY A 227 -2.40 -17.11 2.16
C GLY A 227 -1.23 -16.27 2.66
N LEU A 228 -0.80 -15.27 1.88
CA LEU A 228 0.19 -14.29 2.30
C LEU A 228 -0.49 -12.99 2.70
N MET A 229 -0.16 -12.47 3.88
CA MET A 229 -0.52 -11.11 4.27
C MET A 229 0.61 -10.16 3.92
N SER A 230 0.28 -8.98 3.37
CA SER A 230 1.28 -7.98 3.03
C SER A 230 1.08 -6.68 3.78
N SER A 231 2.20 -6.07 4.12
CA SER A 231 2.29 -4.71 4.62
C SER A 231 2.62 -3.74 3.47
N HIS A 232 3.34 -2.65 3.74
CA HIS A 232 3.55 -1.57 2.77
C HIS A 232 4.54 -1.91 1.63
N PRO A 233 4.12 -1.92 0.35
CA PRO A 233 4.99 -2.26 -0.77
C PRO A 233 6.21 -1.34 -0.96
N TYR A 234 6.16 -0.10 -0.47
CA TYR A 234 7.26 0.86 -0.65
C TYR A 234 8.52 0.49 0.14
N ILE A 235 8.42 -0.34 1.19
CA ILE A 235 9.56 -0.73 2.03
C ILE A 235 10.04 -2.15 1.74
N HIS A 236 9.25 -2.96 1.02
CA HIS A 236 9.60 -4.35 0.73
C HIS A 236 10.80 -4.50 -0.21
N SER A 237 11.12 -3.47 -0.98
CA SER A 237 12.32 -3.47 -1.81
C SER A 237 13.61 -3.55 -0.96
N THR A 238 13.61 -3.08 0.30
CA THR A 238 14.75 -3.17 1.22
C THR A 238 15.10 -4.60 1.57
N GLU A 239 14.13 -5.50 1.41
CA GLU A 239 14.28 -6.93 1.67
C GLU A 239 14.72 -7.71 0.43
N GLY A 240 14.88 -7.03 -0.70
CA GLY A 240 15.08 -7.67 -1.99
C GLY A 240 13.87 -8.46 -2.48
N ARG A 241 12.67 -8.21 -1.92
CA ARG A 241 11.48 -9.03 -2.13
C ARG A 241 11.09 -9.11 -3.60
N ASP A 242 11.18 -10.31 -4.16
CA ASP A 242 10.64 -10.64 -5.47
C ASP A 242 9.22 -11.21 -5.31
N TRP A 243 8.21 -10.38 -5.55
CA TRP A 243 6.82 -10.76 -5.36
C TRP A 243 6.37 -11.95 -6.21
N LYS A 244 6.84 -12.01 -7.46
CA LYS A 244 6.48 -13.12 -8.36
C LYS A 244 7.05 -14.43 -7.85
N LYS A 245 8.33 -14.43 -7.44
CA LYS A 245 8.97 -15.61 -6.84
C LYS A 245 8.32 -15.98 -5.51
N LEU A 246 8.01 -15.01 -4.66
CA LEU A 246 7.37 -15.26 -3.37
C LEU A 246 5.99 -15.91 -3.53
N PHE A 247 5.13 -15.37 -4.41
CA PHE A 247 3.85 -16.02 -4.71
C PHE A 247 4.02 -17.40 -5.33
N SER A 248 5.02 -17.59 -6.21
CA SER A 248 5.33 -18.90 -6.78
C SER A 248 5.74 -19.91 -5.70
N ALA A 249 6.62 -19.52 -4.78
CA ALA A 249 7.08 -20.35 -3.66
C ALA A 249 5.94 -20.78 -2.73
N LEU A 250 4.95 -19.91 -2.52
CA LEU A 250 3.78 -20.17 -1.67
C LEU A 250 2.64 -20.90 -2.40
N THR A 251 2.72 -21.06 -3.72
CA THR A 251 1.65 -21.67 -4.51
C THR A 251 1.59 -23.18 -4.30
N ILE A 252 0.44 -23.69 -3.88
CA ILE A 252 0.17 -25.13 -3.74
C ILE A 252 -0.88 -25.53 -4.78
N ASN A 253 -0.55 -26.46 -5.68
CA ASN A 253 -1.46 -26.95 -6.73
C ASN A 253 -2.12 -25.81 -7.54
N GLY A 254 -1.35 -24.80 -7.92
CA GLY A 254 -1.83 -23.64 -8.67
C GLY A 254 -2.71 -22.66 -7.87
N LYS A 255 -2.73 -22.76 -6.53
CA LYS A 255 -3.57 -21.92 -5.66
C LYS A 255 -2.72 -21.20 -4.61
N VAL A 256 -3.02 -19.92 -4.40
CA VAL A 256 -2.48 -19.06 -3.35
C VAL A 256 -3.50 -17.98 -3.02
N ALA A 257 -3.49 -17.44 -1.80
CA ALA A 257 -4.29 -16.29 -1.41
C ALA A 257 -3.42 -15.09 -1.00
N HIS A 258 -3.97 -13.89 -1.09
CA HIS A 258 -3.32 -12.64 -0.73
C HIS A 258 -4.28 -11.77 0.07
N ARG A 259 -3.83 -11.32 1.25
CA ARG A 259 -4.47 -10.28 2.05
C ARG A 259 -3.62 -9.02 1.97
N PRO A 260 -3.95 -8.08 1.07
CA PRO A 260 -3.28 -6.80 1.06
C PRO A 260 -3.71 -5.94 2.25
N GLY A 261 -2.74 -5.42 3.00
CA GLY A 261 -2.94 -4.28 3.89
C GLY A 261 -3.08 -3.01 3.07
N PHE A 262 -4.04 -2.14 3.38
CA PHE A 262 -4.28 -0.92 2.58
C PHE A 262 -4.96 0.21 3.36
N ALA A 263 -5.87 -0.13 4.27
CA ALA A 263 -6.64 0.82 5.06
C ALA A 263 -5.94 1.15 6.41
N PRO A 264 -6.16 2.36 6.97
CA PRO A 264 -5.73 2.66 8.33
C PRO A 264 -6.48 1.81 9.35
N TYR A 265 -5.89 1.56 10.53
CA TYR A 265 -6.55 0.80 11.61
C TYR A 265 -7.64 1.60 12.33
N ALA A 266 -7.42 2.91 12.48
CA ALA A 266 -8.35 3.83 13.10
C ALA A 266 -8.98 4.78 12.07
N GLU A 267 -9.91 5.61 12.54
CA GLU A 267 -10.48 6.70 11.75
C GLU A 267 -9.40 7.59 11.13
N SER A 268 -9.63 7.96 9.89
CA SER A 268 -8.84 8.97 9.17
C SER A 268 -9.78 9.95 8.49
N THR A 269 -9.26 11.09 8.03
CA THR A 269 -10.10 11.96 7.19
C THR A 269 -10.29 11.31 5.82
N ALA A 270 -11.41 11.58 5.14
CA ALA A 270 -11.68 10.94 3.85
C ALA A 270 -10.71 11.38 2.74
N LYS A 271 -10.09 12.56 2.85
CA LYS A 271 -8.97 12.95 1.96
C LYS A 271 -7.75 12.03 2.09
N ASP A 272 -7.58 11.34 3.23
CA ASP A 272 -6.48 10.40 3.44
C ASP A 272 -6.75 9.06 2.71
N LYS A 273 -7.92 8.87 2.10
CA LYS A 273 -8.25 7.69 1.28
C LYS A 273 -7.46 7.63 -0.03
N THR A 274 -6.67 8.67 -0.35
CA THR A 274 -5.65 8.63 -1.40
C THR A 274 -4.64 7.50 -1.20
N PHE A 275 -4.21 7.22 0.03
CA PHE A 275 -3.30 6.12 0.36
C PHE A 275 -3.91 4.73 0.09
N PRO A 276 -5.10 4.38 0.66
CA PRO A 276 -5.84 3.17 0.31
C PRO A 276 -6.00 2.91 -1.19
N ILE A 277 -6.36 3.94 -1.97
CA ILE A 277 -6.54 3.86 -3.43
C ILE A 277 -5.25 3.40 -4.10
N MET A 278 -4.11 4.03 -3.78
CA MET A 278 -2.81 3.66 -4.35
C MET A 278 -2.33 2.28 -3.88
N MET A 279 -2.53 1.96 -2.59
CA MET A 279 -2.15 0.66 -2.03
C MET A 279 -2.87 -0.50 -2.72
N LEU A 280 -4.18 -0.36 -2.98
CA LEU A 280 -4.93 -1.40 -3.68
C LEU A 280 -4.45 -1.57 -5.13
N ASP A 281 -4.15 -0.46 -5.81
CA ASP A 281 -3.73 -0.48 -7.21
C ASP A 281 -2.33 -1.11 -7.40
N VAL A 282 -1.34 -0.68 -6.62
CA VAL A 282 0.02 -1.25 -6.69
C VAL A 282 0.01 -2.74 -6.37
N GLN A 283 -0.71 -3.15 -5.32
CA GLN A 283 -0.74 -4.55 -4.89
C GLN A 283 -1.48 -5.46 -5.87
N LYS A 284 -2.43 -4.91 -6.63
CA LYS A 284 -3.06 -5.62 -7.75
C LYS A 284 -2.06 -5.98 -8.85
N GLY A 285 -1.01 -5.17 -9.04
CA GLY A 285 -0.05 -5.32 -10.12
C GLY A 285 0.99 -6.43 -9.94
N PHE A 286 1.35 -6.80 -8.70
CA PHE A 286 2.44 -7.76 -8.47
C PHE A 286 2.00 -9.19 -8.14
N ARG A 287 0.70 -9.43 -7.92
CA ARG A 287 0.16 -10.76 -7.62
C ARG A 287 -0.26 -11.52 -8.90
N PRO A 288 -0.17 -12.86 -8.92
CA PRO A 288 -0.61 -13.64 -10.09
C PRO A 288 -2.14 -13.62 -10.26
N SER A 289 -2.62 -13.79 -11.49
CA SER A 289 -4.06 -13.69 -11.83
C SER A 289 -4.97 -14.75 -11.19
N TYR A 290 -4.39 -15.89 -10.81
CA TYR A 290 -5.07 -16.98 -10.10
C TYR A 290 -5.11 -16.80 -8.58
N CYS A 291 -4.45 -15.76 -8.05
CA CYS A 291 -4.46 -15.45 -6.62
C CYS A 291 -5.86 -15.06 -6.16
N GLU A 292 -6.33 -15.68 -5.07
CA GLU A 292 -7.52 -15.21 -4.36
C GLU A 292 -7.18 -13.97 -3.52
N VAL A 293 -8.01 -12.94 -3.59
CA VAL A 293 -7.74 -11.65 -2.97
C VAL A 293 -8.76 -11.33 -1.89
N ALA A 294 -8.28 -11.07 -0.68
CA ALA A 294 -9.11 -10.68 0.45
C ALA A 294 -8.44 -9.53 1.24
N PRO A 295 -8.63 -8.25 0.85
CA PRO A 295 -8.03 -7.12 1.55
C PRO A 295 -8.53 -7.02 2.99
N GLU A 296 -7.68 -6.51 3.86
CA GLU A 296 -7.98 -6.34 5.29
C GLU A 296 -8.81 -5.11 5.57
N ILE A 297 -9.85 -5.32 6.37
CA ILE A 297 -10.67 -4.28 6.97
C ILE A 297 -10.54 -4.45 8.47
N GLU A 298 -9.69 -3.64 9.07
CA GLU A 298 -9.36 -3.73 10.50
C GLU A 298 -9.76 -2.46 11.23
N ASN A 299 -10.35 -2.63 12.41
CA ASN A 299 -10.83 -1.52 13.24
C ASN A 299 -10.04 -1.39 14.56
N PHE A 300 -8.83 -1.96 14.67
CA PHE A 300 -8.03 -2.01 15.91
C PHE A 300 -7.96 -0.65 16.64
N PRO A 301 -8.30 -0.56 17.95
CA PRO A 301 -8.61 -1.65 18.90
C PRO A 301 -10.08 -2.13 18.93
N PHE A 302 -10.74 -2.19 17.78
CA PHE A 302 -11.95 -2.96 17.47
C PHE A 302 -13.26 -2.41 18.07
N THR A 303 -13.45 -1.09 18.00
CA THR A 303 -14.71 -0.46 18.43
C THR A 303 -15.13 0.66 17.46
N ASN A 304 -16.42 1.02 17.48
CA ASN A 304 -16.91 2.19 16.74
C ASN A 304 -16.40 3.53 17.29
N TRP A 305 -15.78 3.54 18.48
CA TRP A 305 -15.06 4.69 19.04
C TRP A 305 -13.71 4.92 18.36
N THR A 306 -13.16 3.89 17.73
CA THR A 306 -11.88 3.97 17.01
C THR A 306 -12.09 4.21 15.53
N LYS A 307 -13.04 3.50 14.91
CA LYS A 307 -13.37 3.66 13.51
C LYS A 307 -14.89 3.56 13.31
N PRO A 308 -15.56 4.65 12.89
CA PRO A 308 -16.99 4.61 12.60
C PRO A 308 -17.34 3.61 11.50
N ASP A 309 -18.52 2.99 11.59
CA ASP A 309 -19.04 2.03 10.62
C ASP A 309 -19.03 2.55 9.19
N ALA A 310 -19.26 3.86 9.00
CA ALA A 310 -19.22 4.49 7.68
C ALA A 310 -17.82 4.42 7.04
N GLN A 311 -16.75 4.54 7.84
CA GLN A 311 -15.39 4.40 7.35
C GLN A 311 -15.03 2.94 7.07
N ALA A 312 -15.42 2.01 7.96
CA ALA A 312 -15.24 0.58 7.73
C ALA A 312 -15.95 0.13 6.43
N TRP A 313 -17.20 0.61 6.22
CA TRP A 313 -17.92 0.41 4.97
C TRP A 313 -17.18 1.00 3.77
N THR A 314 -16.64 2.22 3.89
CA THR A 314 -15.87 2.87 2.81
C THR A 314 -14.64 2.04 2.42
N ASP A 315 -13.92 1.51 3.40
CA ASP A 315 -12.77 0.63 3.17
C ASP A 315 -13.21 -0.67 2.47
N MET A 316 -14.34 -1.28 2.87
CA MET A 316 -14.92 -2.44 2.18
C MET A 316 -15.27 -2.12 0.72
N MET A 317 -15.88 -0.96 0.47
CA MET A 317 -16.26 -0.53 -0.88
C MET A 317 -15.04 -0.33 -1.77
N LEU A 318 -13.99 0.35 -1.28
CA LEU A 318 -12.72 0.50 -2.00
C LEU A 318 -12.12 -0.85 -2.38
N ALA A 319 -12.03 -1.78 -1.43
CA ALA A 319 -11.55 -3.14 -1.72
C ALA A 319 -12.37 -3.82 -2.83
N MET A 320 -13.70 -3.70 -2.80
CA MET A 320 -14.58 -4.30 -3.82
C MET A 320 -14.44 -3.64 -5.19
N PHE A 321 -14.31 -2.30 -5.29
CA PHE A 321 -14.08 -1.61 -6.57
C PHE A 321 -12.80 -2.08 -7.27
N TYR A 322 -11.76 -2.43 -6.49
CA TYR A 322 -10.51 -2.97 -7.03
C TYR A 322 -10.58 -4.46 -7.42
N GLY A 323 -11.77 -5.07 -7.33
CA GLY A 323 -12.07 -6.42 -7.80
C GLY A 323 -11.62 -7.51 -6.82
N SER A 324 -11.82 -7.27 -5.52
CA SER A 324 -11.53 -8.28 -4.48
C SER A 324 -12.51 -9.44 -4.53
N ASP A 325 -12.01 -10.66 -4.31
CA ASP A 325 -12.86 -11.85 -4.28
C ASP A 325 -13.69 -11.89 -2.99
N LYS A 326 -13.08 -11.42 -1.89
CA LYS A 326 -13.58 -11.50 -0.51
C LYS A 326 -13.10 -10.28 0.29
N LEU A 327 -13.64 -10.12 1.51
CA LEU A 327 -13.21 -9.11 2.47
C LEU A 327 -12.74 -9.80 3.74
N PHE A 328 -11.54 -9.47 4.20
CA PHE A 328 -10.89 -10.07 5.36
C PHE A 328 -11.10 -9.15 6.56
N LEU A 329 -12.06 -9.50 7.41
CA LEU A 329 -12.66 -8.59 8.38
C LEU A 329 -12.07 -8.83 9.77
N ASP A 330 -11.34 -7.85 10.29
CA ASP A 330 -10.80 -7.84 11.64
C ASP A 330 -11.53 -6.79 12.51
N LEU A 331 -12.70 -7.19 12.99
CA LEU A 331 -13.67 -6.27 13.59
C LEU A 331 -13.91 -6.49 15.08
N PHE A 332 -13.48 -7.64 15.62
CA PHE A 332 -13.73 -8.01 17.02
C PHE A 332 -12.46 -7.86 17.86
N PRO A 333 -12.57 -7.39 19.12
CA PRO A 333 -11.44 -7.35 20.04
C PRO A 333 -10.75 -8.71 20.21
N PHE A 334 -9.42 -8.70 20.29
CA PHE A 334 -8.63 -9.90 20.59
C PHE A 334 -8.64 -10.29 22.07
N THR A 335 -9.38 -9.59 22.92
CA THR A 335 -9.54 -9.90 24.34
C THR A 335 -10.20 -11.27 24.60
N GLY A 336 -10.84 -11.88 23.59
CA GLY A 336 -11.43 -13.23 23.71
C GLY A 336 -12.88 -13.25 24.21
N ASN A 337 -13.54 -12.08 24.14
CA ASN A 337 -14.94 -11.90 24.43
C ASN A 337 -15.85 -12.64 23.44
N SER A 338 -17.11 -12.86 23.82
CA SER A 338 -18.10 -13.45 22.92
C SER A 338 -18.50 -12.45 21.83
N VAL A 339 -18.86 -12.94 20.64
CA VAL A 339 -19.48 -12.11 19.59
C VAL A 339 -20.73 -11.36 20.06
N LYS A 340 -21.36 -11.81 21.16
CA LYS A 340 -22.55 -11.18 21.74
C LYS A 340 -22.26 -9.85 22.41
N GLU A 341 -21.01 -9.62 22.82
CA GLU A 341 -20.61 -8.37 23.48
C GLU A 341 -20.52 -7.21 22.47
N GLU A 342 -20.42 -7.52 21.16
CA GLU A 342 -20.26 -6.52 20.09
C GLU A 342 -21.39 -6.61 19.03
N PRO A 343 -22.67 -6.41 19.42
CA PRO A 343 -23.80 -6.61 18.51
C PRO A 343 -23.80 -5.64 17.31
N GLY A 344 -23.20 -4.45 17.46
CA GLY A 344 -23.12 -3.43 16.40
C GLY A 344 -22.38 -3.89 15.15
N ILE A 345 -21.45 -4.84 15.28
CA ILE A 345 -20.73 -5.41 14.13
C ILE A 345 -21.70 -6.17 13.20
N GLY A 346 -22.71 -6.84 13.77
CA GLY A 346 -23.73 -7.52 12.95
C GLY A 346 -24.54 -6.54 12.11
N ASP A 347 -24.85 -5.37 12.66
CA ASP A 347 -25.57 -4.31 11.95
C ASP A 347 -24.72 -3.70 10.83
N LEU A 348 -23.44 -3.44 11.11
CA LEU A 348 -22.46 -3.01 10.09
C LEU A 348 -22.46 -3.99 8.91
N LEU A 349 -22.28 -5.30 9.16
CA LEU A 349 -22.20 -6.31 8.09
C LEU A 349 -23.50 -6.43 7.29
N SER A 350 -24.64 -6.43 7.98
CA SER A 350 -25.95 -6.59 7.36
C SER A 350 -26.33 -5.39 6.50
N LYS A 351 -26.06 -4.17 6.97
CA LYS A 351 -26.32 -2.93 6.23
C LYS A 351 -25.33 -2.70 5.09
N SER A 352 -24.09 -3.19 5.22
CA SER A 352 -23.06 -3.06 4.17
C SER A 352 -23.33 -3.95 2.96
N ARG A 353 -23.87 -5.16 3.18
CA ARG A 353 -23.96 -6.22 2.17
C ARG A 353 -24.64 -5.81 0.85
N PRO A 354 -25.79 -5.12 0.83
CA PRO A 354 -26.47 -4.79 -0.42
C PRO A 354 -25.61 -3.98 -1.40
N ALA A 355 -24.84 -3.00 -0.90
CA ALA A 355 -23.94 -2.20 -1.72
C ALA A 355 -22.72 -3.02 -2.19
N LEU A 356 -22.16 -3.85 -1.32
CA LEU A 356 -21.02 -4.69 -1.66
C LEU A 356 -21.36 -5.75 -2.71
N GLU A 357 -22.54 -6.37 -2.64
CA GLU A 357 -23.03 -7.32 -3.65
C GLU A 357 -23.31 -6.63 -4.99
N TRP A 358 -23.76 -5.38 -4.95
CA TRP A 358 -23.92 -4.57 -6.15
C TRP A 358 -22.56 -4.28 -6.82
N VAL A 359 -21.54 -3.89 -6.05
CA VAL A 359 -20.18 -3.67 -6.58
C VAL A 359 -19.58 -4.98 -7.09
N GLN A 360 -19.71 -6.08 -6.35
CA GLN A 360 -19.17 -7.39 -6.74
C GLN A 360 -19.64 -7.85 -8.12
N LYS A 361 -20.89 -7.55 -8.48
CA LYS A 361 -21.48 -7.92 -9.78
C LYS A 361 -20.93 -7.11 -10.95
N LYS A 362 -20.31 -5.95 -10.69
CA LYS A 362 -19.87 -4.99 -11.72
C LYS A 362 -18.35 -4.85 -11.81
N PHE A 363 -17.65 -4.96 -10.68
CA PHE A 363 -16.22 -4.71 -10.61
C PHE A 363 -15.45 -6.02 -10.57
N SER A 364 -15.04 -6.47 -11.76
CA SER A 364 -14.21 -7.68 -11.88
C SER A 364 -12.74 -7.42 -11.57
N LYS A 365 -12.02 -8.47 -11.17
CA LYS A 365 -10.55 -8.42 -11.01
C LYS A 365 -9.80 -8.04 -12.29
N GLY A 366 -10.43 -8.19 -13.46
CA GLY A 366 -9.85 -7.87 -14.77
C GLY A 366 -9.77 -6.38 -15.06
N LEU A 367 -10.61 -5.54 -14.43
CA LEU A 367 -10.59 -4.09 -14.63
C LEU A 367 -9.24 -3.48 -14.24
N GLN A 368 -8.75 -2.55 -15.05
CA GLN A 368 -7.50 -1.83 -14.83
C GLN A 368 -7.79 -0.36 -14.55
N THR A 369 -6.98 0.26 -13.68
CA THR A 369 -7.02 1.70 -13.46
C THR A 369 -6.46 2.47 -14.65
N ARG A 370 -7.01 3.66 -14.90
CA ARG A 370 -6.54 4.64 -15.89
C ARG A 370 -6.34 6.00 -15.21
N GLY A 371 -5.48 6.83 -15.79
CA GLY A 371 -5.23 8.18 -15.29
C GLY A 371 -3.79 8.61 -15.52
N VAL A 372 -3.24 9.37 -14.57
CA VAL A 372 -1.80 9.63 -14.54
C VAL A 372 -1.08 8.39 -14.00
N GLY A 373 -0.08 7.92 -14.73
CA GLY A 373 0.76 6.80 -14.35
C GLY A 373 1.71 7.18 -13.21
N ILE A 374 1.73 6.36 -12.17
CA ILE A 374 2.57 6.46 -10.99
C ILE A 374 3.37 5.15 -10.93
N PRO A 375 4.42 5.01 -11.74
CA PRO A 375 5.13 3.75 -11.86
C PRO A 375 5.78 3.36 -10.52
N TRP A 376 5.61 2.10 -10.15
CA TRP A 376 6.25 1.49 -8.98
C TRP A 376 7.28 0.44 -9.43
N LYS A 377 8.38 0.34 -8.68
CA LYS A 377 9.51 -0.55 -8.94
C LYS A 377 9.78 -1.41 -7.71
N GLN A 378 9.71 -2.74 -7.88
CA GLN A 378 9.86 -3.69 -6.76
C GLN A 378 11.26 -3.72 -6.15
N ASP A 379 12.28 -3.31 -6.91
CA ASP A 379 13.70 -3.35 -6.54
C ASP A 379 14.32 -1.95 -6.39
N ALA A 380 13.49 -0.90 -6.30
CA ALA A 380 13.92 0.49 -6.32
C ALA A 380 15.01 0.83 -5.29
N GLN A 381 14.91 0.29 -4.08
CA GLN A 381 15.80 0.60 -2.96
C GLN A 381 17.22 0.06 -3.17
N ALA A 382 17.44 -0.82 -4.14
CA ALA A 382 18.78 -1.23 -4.57
C ALA A 382 19.54 -0.10 -5.30
N PHE A 383 18.83 0.87 -5.87
CA PHE A 383 19.37 1.88 -6.77
C PHE A 383 19.41 3.30 -6.19
N VAL A 384 18.57 3.61 -5.20
CA VAL A 384 18.50 4.96 -4.63
C VAL A 384 19.79 5.36 -3.92
N HIS A 385 20.16 6.64 -4.04
CA HIS A 385 21.38 7.18 -3.44
C HIS A 385 21.12 7.64 -2.01
N THR A 386 21.94 7.20 -1.05
CA THR A 386 21.88 7.70 0.32
C THR A 386 22.57 9.06 0.41
N LYS A 387 22.11 9.93 1.32
CA LYS A 387 22.65 11.29 1.51
C LYS A 387 23.78 11.29 2.55
N LYS A 388 23.54 10.69 3.72
CA LYS A 388 24.45 10.69 4.89
C LYS A 388 25.07 9.33 5.17
N GLY A 389 24.39 8.24 4.79
CA GLY A 389 24.85 6.87 5.02
C GLY A 389 24.84 6.44 6.48
N LYS A 390 23.87 6.94 7.25
CA LYS A 390 23.69 6.69 8.69
C LYS A 390 22.54 5.74 9.01
N SER A 391 21.55 5.61 8.12
CA SER A 391 20.35 4.80 8.41
C SER A 391 19.81 4.09 7.18
N LEU A 392 19.28 2.88 7.37
CA LEU A 392 18.53 2.16 6.34
C LEU A 392 17.26 2.90 5.90
N LYS A 393 16.76 3.83 6.73
CA LYS A 393 15.65 4.75 6.35
C LYS A 393 16.02 5.67 5.18
N GLU A 394 17.30 5.83 4.85
CA GLU A 394 17.75 6.60 3.68
C GLU A 394 17.52 5.87 2.35
N PHE A 395 17.14 4.59 2.37
CA PHE A 395 16.69 3.88 1.18
C PHE A 395 15.26 4.33 0.81
N ASP A 396 14.97 5.61 0.81
CA ASP A 396 13.65 6.10 0.41
C ASP A 396 13.46 5.89 -1.09
N ALA A 397 12.32 5.31 -1.48
CA ALA A 397 11.91 5.08 -2.85
C ALA A 397 10.37 5.11 -2.97
N VAL A 398 9.71 5.91 -2.13
CA VAL A 398 8.24 6.02 -2.12
C VAL A 398 7.74 6.53 -3.47
N SER A 399 6.72 5.86 -4.01
CA SER A 399 6.09 6.20 -5.29
C SER A 399 4.76 6.95 -5.13
N PHE A 400 4.28 7.17 -3.90
CA PHE A 400 2.88 7.57 -3.66
C PHE A 400 2.63 9.08 -3.69
N SER A 401 3.67 9.90 -3.51
CA SER A 401 3.54 11.36 -3.46
C SER A 401 2.79 11.95 -4.67
N PRO A 402 3.05 11.53 -5.93
CA PRO A 402 2.24 11.98 -7.07
C PRO A 402 0.73 11.72 -6.92
N GLY A 403 0.34 10.60 -6.31
CA GLY A 403 -1.07 10.27 -6.14
C GLY A 403 -1.76 11.12 -5.08
N TYR A 404 -1.03 11.54 -4.03
CA TYR A 404 -1.53 12.55 -3.09
C TYR A 404 -1.84 13.88 -3.77
N LEU A 405 -1.00 14.29 -4.73
CA LEU A 405 -1.24 15.48 -5.54
C LEU A 405 -2.47 15.31 -6.44
N PHE A 406 -2.48 14.29 -7.30
CA PHE A 406 -3.49 14.16 -8.36
C PHE A 406 -4.88 13.83 -7.81
N LEU A 407 -4.99 12.87 -6.90
CA LEU A 407 -6.30 12.47 -6.37
C LEU A 407 -6.95 13.62 -5.58
N SER A 408 -6.17 14.38 -4.81
CA SER A 408 -6.69 15.56 -4.08
C SER A 408 -7.25 16.63 -5.01
N TYR A 409 -6.71 16.72 -6.23
CA TYR A 409 -7.16 17.65 -7.27
C TYR A 409 -8.16 17.05 -8.25
N GLY A 410 -8.71 15.87 -7.98
CA GLY A 410 -9.73 15.27 -8.83
C GLY A 410 -9.18 14.71 -10.14
N ILE A 411 -7.94 14.21 -10.14
CA ILE A 411 -7.32 13.53 -11.29
C ILE A 411 -7.09 12.06 -10.92
N PRO A 412 -7.63 11.10 -11.70
CA PRO A 412 -7.44 9.69 -11.42
C PRO A 412 -6.00 9.27 -11.71
N VAL A 413 -5.56 8.21 -11.05
CA VAL A 413 -4.18 7.69 -11.13
C VAL A 413 -4.17 6.20 -11.41
N SER A 414 -3.03 5.71 -11.90
CA SER A 414 -2.77 4.29 -12.13
C SER A 414 -1.35 3.94 -11.69
N ALA A 415 -1.16 2.80 -11.02
CA ALA A 415 0.15 2.26 -10.66
C ALA A 415 0.99 1.82 -11.87
N LYS A 416 0.39 1.77 -13.07
CA LYS A 416 1.07 1.42 -14.32
C LYS A 416 1.46 2.68 -15.09
N GLU A 417 2.42 2.53 -15.98
CA GLU A 417 2.77 3.57 -16.94
C GLU A 417 1.59 3.85 -17.88
N GLN A 418 1.27 5.13 -18.05
CA GLN A 418 0.17 5.65 -18.88
C GLN A 418 0.71 6.62 -19.94
N GLN A 419 -0.16 7.36 -20.61
CA GLN A 419 0.24 8.42 -21.56
C GLN A 419 0.88 9.62 -20.84
N VAL A 420 0.38 9.95 -19.63
CA VAL A 420 0.96 10.96 -18.74
C VAL A 420 1.43 10.22 -17.49
N ASN A 421 2.63 10.52 -17.02
CA ASN A 421 3.25 9.86 -15.88
C ASN A 421 3.84 10.88 -14.92
N ALA A 422 4.00 10.52 -13.66
CA ALA A 422 4.71 11.31 -12.68
C ALA A 422 5.70 10.45 -11.90
N VAL A 423 6.94 10.94 -11.79
CA VAL A 423 8.02 10.29 -11.02
C VAL A 423 8.61 11.33 -10.10
N PHE A 424 8.41 11.18 -8.80
CA PHE A 424 8.89 12.12 -7.78
C PHE A 424 10.00 11.51 -6.93
N GLY A 425 10.76 12.38 -6.28
CA GLY A 425 11.78 12.01 -5.32
C GLY A 425 12.92 11.16 -5.88
N SER A 426 13.53 10.39 -4.99
CA SER A 426 14.68 9.50 -5.26
C SER A 426 14.37 8.32 -6.18
N LEU A 427 13.09 8.00 -6.40
CA LEU A 427 12.65 6.89 -7.25
C LEU A 427 13.20 7.01 -8.69
N ALA A 428 13.52 8.23 -9.14
CA ALA A 428 14.16 8.48 -10.43
C ALA A 428 15.50 7.72 -10.61
N TRP A 429 16.20 7.34 -9.55
CA TRP A 429 17.41 6.51 -9.63
C TRP A 429 17.12 5.06 -10.03
N ALA A 430 15.91 4.55 -9.78
CA ALA A 430 15.55 3.14 -9.98
C ALA A 430 15.23 2.76 -11.43
N PHE A 431 15.02 3.74 -12.30
CA PHE A 431 14.71 3.49 -13.71
C PHE A 431 15.98 3.39 -14.54
N SER A 432 16.06 2.40 -15.43
CA SER A 432 17.12 2.32 -16.43
C SER A 432 17.04 3.48 -17.43
N ASP A 433 18.11 3.71 -18.18
CA ASP A 433 18.10 4.76 -19.21
C ASP A 433 17.01 4.53 -20.27
N ASP A 434 16.79 3.27 -20.69
CA ASP A 434 15.73 2.90 -21.63
C ASP A 434 14.33 3.19 -21.08
N GLU A 435 14.11 2.93 -19.79
CA GLU A 435 12.85 3.26 -19.13
C GLU A 435 12.64 4.78 -19.04
N ILE A 436 13.70 5.54 -18.77
CA ILE A 436 13.65 7.01 -18.77
C ILE A 436 13.38 7.54 -20.18
N TYR A 437 14.03 7.02 -21.23
CA TYR A 437 13.73 7.40 -22.62
C TYR A 437 12.26 7.13 -22.99
N ARG A 438 11.73 5.97 -22.58
CA ARG A 438 10.33 5.62 -22.79
C ARG A 438 9.38 6.58 -22.07
N LEU A 439 9.66 6.94 -20.81
CA LEU A 439 8.89 7.94 -20.06
C LEU A 439 8.98 9.33 -20.70
N LEU A 440 10.18 9.75 -21.15
CA LEU A 440 10.42 11.04 -21.80
C LEU A 440 9.79 11.15 -23.19
N SER A 441 9.50 10.04 -23.87
CA SER A 441 8.74 10.03 -25.13
C SER A 441 7.25 10.33 -24.96
N LYS A 442 6.78 10.37 -23.71
CA LYS A 442 5.38 10.57 -23.31
C LYS A 442 5.21 11.90 -22.56
N GLY A 443 4.12 12.05 -21.80
CA GLY A 443 3.99 13.11 -20.81
C GLY A 443 4.66 12.71 -19.49
N LEU A 444 5.58 13.52 -18.97
CA LEU A 444 6.27 13.26 -17.70
C LEU A 444 6.28 14.49 -16.78
N LEU A 445 5.68 14.35 -15.60
CA LEU A 445 5.79 15.30 -14.50
C LEU A 445 6.90 14.86 -13.54
N LEU A 446 7.74 15.81 -13.15
CA LEU A 446 8.83 15.61 -12.20
C LEU A 446 8.74 16.68 -11.10
N ASP A 447 9.16 16.31 -9.90
CA ASP A 447 9.47 17.25 -8.84
C ASP A 447 10.95 17.69 -8.91
N GLY A 448 11.36 18.59 -8.02
CA GLY A 448 12.69 19.15 -8.04
C GLY A 448 13.78 18.09 -7.89
N LEU A 449 13.59 17.13 -6.97
CA LEU A 449 14.55 16.06 -6.74
C LEU A 449 14.68 15.14 -7.94
N SER A 450 13.58 14.59 -8.45
CA SER A 450 13.60 13.68 -9.59
C SER A 450 14.16 14.34 -10.86
N ALA A 451 13.81 15.60 -11.14
CA ALA A 451 14.37 16.36 -12.26
C ALA A 451 15.87 16.60 -12.10
N SER A 452 16.36 16.88 -10.90
CA SER A 452 17.80 17.04 -10.64
C SER A 452 18.57 15.73 -10.86
N ILE A 453 17.99 14.59 -10.49
CA ILE A 453 18.56 13.26 -10.72
C ILE A 453 18.70 13.00 -12.21
N LEU A 454 17.63 13.22 -12.98
CA LEU A 454 17.65 13.04 -14.43
C LEU A 454 18.64 14.01 -15.12
N CYS A 455 18.78 15.24 -14.63
CA CYS A 455 19.82 16.15 -15.12
C CYS A 455 21.23 15.60 -14.88
N ARG A 456 21.52 15.09 -13.67
CA ARG A 456 22.83 14.49 -13.34
C ARG A 456 23.12 13.25 -14.17
N ARG A 457 22.09 12.51 -14.57
CA ARG A 457 22.17 11.35 -15.48
C ARG A 457 22.27 11.73 -16.96
N GLY A 458 22.32 13.02 -17.31
CA GLY A 458 22.50 13.48 -18.69
C GLY A 458 21.20 13.71 -19.48
N PHE A 459 20.03 13.63 -18.84
CA PHE A 459 18.73 13.82 -19.51
C PHE A 459 18.24 15.27 -19.54
N GLY A 460 18.98 16.24 -19.00
CA GLY A 460 18.56 17.65 -18.90
C GLY A 460 18.10 18.28 -20.23
N LYS A 461 18.72 17.88 -21.35
CA LYS A 461 18.31 18.33 -22.70
C LYS A 461 16.89 17.89 -23.10
N TYR A 462 16.40 16.78 -22.57
CA TYR A 462 15.03 16.28 -22.79
C TYR A 462 14.03 16.85 -21.79
N LEU A 463 14.53 17.44 -20.70
CA LEU A 463 13.75 18.15 -19.70
C LEU A 463 13.59 19.64 -20.01
N GLY A 464 14.43 20.17 -20.91
CA GLY A 464 14.46 21.59 -21.22
C GLY A 464 15.08 22.43 -20.11
N VAL A 465 15.88 21.84 -19.23
CA VAL A 465 16.51 22.56 -18.10
C VAL A 465 17.94 22.11 -17.86
N LYS A 466 18.72 23.00 -17.25
CA LYS A 466 19.99 22.70 -16.59
C LYS A 466 19.79 22.82 -15.08
N PHE A 467 20.21 21.80 -14.33
CA PHE A 467 20.22 21.83 -12.86
C PHE A 467 21.46 22.60 -12.36
N ASN A 468 21.25 23.55 -11.44
CA ASN A 468 22.31 24.42 -10.93
C ASN A 468 22.63 24.20 -9.44
N GLY A 469 21.73 23.58 -8.67
CA GLY A 469 21.94 23.35 -7.24
C GLY A 469 20.64 23.23 -6.46
N VAL A 470 20.79 22.99 -5.17
CA VAL A 470 19.69 23.00 -4.19
C VAL A 470 19.96 24.14 -3.23
N ILE A 471 18.94 24.89 -2.86
CA ILE A 471 19.04 25.95 -1.84
C ILE A 471 18.08 25.58 -0.72
N GLY A 472 18.61 25.42 0.50
CA GLY A 472 17.80 25.15 1.67
C GLY A 472 16.98 26.37 2.12
N ARG A 473 15.95 26.14 2.93
CA ARG A 473 15.07 27.21 3.42
C ARG A 473 15.82 28.35 4.10
N GLU A 474 16.78 28.02 4.97
CA GLU A 474 17.58 28.98 5.73
C GLU A 474 18.68 29.66 4.88
N GLU A 475 18.95 29.14 3.68
CA GLU A 475 19.96 29.68 2.76
C GLU A 475 19.35 30.62 1.71
N GLY A 476 18.04 30.47 1.42
CA GLY A 476 17.35 31.19 0.36
C GLY A 476 16.12 31.94 0.83
N ASN A 477 16.06 33.25 0.54
CA ASN A 477 14.89 34.08 0.84
C ASN A 477 13.75 33.94 -0.19
N TYR A 478 13.49 32.72 -0.69
CA TYR A 478 12.30 32.45 -1.50
C TYR A 478 11.04 32.48 -0.65
N ALA A 479 9.89 32.86 -1.22
CA ALA A 479 8.64 32.97 -0.45
C ALA A 479 7.38 32.59 -1.24
N VAL A 480 7.21 33.15 -2.44
CA VAL A 480 5.99 32.97 -3.23
C VAL A 480 6.31 32.57 -4.67
N GLU A 481 5.41 31.81 -5.26
CA GLU A 481 5.40 31.43 -6.66
C GLU A 481 4.32 32.23 -7.39
N VAL A 482 4.69 32.93 -8.46
CA VAL A 482 3.80 33.78 -9.25
C VAL A 482 3.50 33.14 -10.60
N VAL A 483 2.23 33.18 -11.02
CA VAL A 483 1.79 32.69 -12.33
C VAL A 483 2.18 33.67 -13.44
N ASN A 484 2.87 33.19 -14.47
CA ASN A 484 3.35 34.00 -15.60
C ASN A 484 2.72 33.64 -16.94
N SER A 485 2.00 32.52 -17.03
CA SER A 485 1.40 32.03 -18.27
C SER A 485 -0.09 31.81 -18.12
N ASP A 486 -0.86 32.26 -19.12
CA ASP A 486 -2.31 32.00 -19.19
C ASP A 486 -2.60 30.52 -19.50
N GLU A 487 -1.62 29.77 -20.02
CA GLU A 487 -1.73 28.32 -20.26
C GLU A 487 -1.91 27.51 -18.98
N THR A 488 -1.59 28.10 -17.82
CA THR A 488 -1.87 27.47 -16.52
C THR A 488 -3.37 27.37 -16.24
N GLY A 489 -4.22 28.12 -16.96
CA GLY A 489 -5.64 28.28 -16.64
C GLY A 489 -5.88 29.17 -15.39
N VAL A 490 -4.83 29.76 -14.83
CA VAL A 490 -4.87 30.70 -13.72
C VAL A 490 -4.44 32.07 -14.22
N LYS A 491 -5.08 33.13 -13.72
CA LYS A 491 -4.74 34.51 -14.08
C LYS A 491 -3.26 34.82 -13.76
N LYS A 492 -2.53 35.43 -14.69
CA LYS A 492 -1.19 35.94 -14.45
C LYS A 492 -1.14 36.89 -13.24
N GLY A 493 -0.08 36.77 -12.44
CA GLY A 493 0.09 37.55 -11.21
C GLY A 493 -0.61 36.97 -9.98
N VAL A 494 -1.31 35.84 -10.09
CA VAL A 494 -1.75 35.08 -8.90
C VAL A 494 -0.53 34.48 -8.21
N TYR A 495 -0.52 34.53 -6.88
CA TYR A 495 0.57 34.01 -6.04
C TYR A 495 0.15 32.72 -5.32
N PHE A 496 1.11 31.80 -5.18
CA PHE A 496 1.05 30.64 -4.30
C PHE A 496 2.18 30.71 -3.28
N SER A 497 1.94 30.20 -2.07
CA SER A 497 3.02 30.11 -1.08
C SER A 497 3.92 28.93 -1.38
N VAL A 498 5.23 29.18 -1.40
CA VAL A 498 6.28 28.15 -1.33
C VAL A 498 7.11 28.30 -0.05
N ASN A 499 6.61 29.10 0.90
CA ASN A 499 7.34 29.53 2.09
C ASN A 499 7.70 28.38 3.04
N LEU A 500 6.93 27.28 2.99
CA LEU A 500 7.14 26.09 3.81
C LEU A 500 7.92 24.98 3.07
N ALA A 501 8.35 25.23 1.82
CA ALA A 501 9.19 24.28 1.12
C ALA A 501 10.57 24.22 1.81
N PRO A 502 11.04 23.04 2.26
CA PRO A 502 12.27 22.91 3.01
C PRO A 502 13.52 23.23 2.18
N GLU A 503 13.44 23.02 0.87
CA GLU A 503 14.48 23.33 -0.09
C GLU A 503 13.87 23.59 -1.48
N LEU A 504 14.59 24.32 -2.33
CA LEU A 504 14.27 24.51 -3.74
C LEU A 504 15.39 23.99 -4.64
N TYR A 505 14.99 23.32 -5.70
CA TYR A 505 15.87 22.86 -6.77
C TYR A 505 15.95 23.93 -7.84
N VAL A 506 17.15 24.47 -8.05
CA VAL A 506 17.37 25.61 -8.93
C VAL A 506 17.69 25.12 -10.34
N PHE A 507 16.89 25.59 -11.30
CA PHE A 507 17.03 25.26 -12.71
C PHE A 507 17.22 26.51 -13.58
N THR A 508 17.99 26.36 -14.66
CA THR A 508 17.99 27.30 -15.79
C THR A 508 17.25 26.67 -16.96
N PRO A 509 16.11 27.23 -17.39
CA PRO A 509 15.42 26.78 -18.60
C PRO A 509 16.31 26.91 -19.84
N LEU A 510 16.30 25.88 -20.70
CA LEU A 510 16.95 25.88 -22.00
C LEU A 510 16.11 26.64 -23.03
N ARG A 511 16.68 26.89 -24.22
CA ARG A 511 15.94 27.50 -25.33
C ARG A 511 14.68 26.68 -25.62
N GLN A 512 13.54 27.35 -25.79
CA GLN A 512 12.19 26.78 -26.02
C GLN A 512 11.52 26.13 -24.79
N ALA A 513 12.20 26.00 -23.65
CA ALA A 513 11.53 25.72 -22.40
C ALA A 513 10.77 26.96 -21.93
N ARG A 514 9.58 26.76 -21.37
CA ARG A 514 8.67 27.84 -20.99
C ARG A 514 8.45 27.81 -19.49
N GLU A 515 8.63 28.96 -18.87
CA GLU A 515 8.39 29.16 -17.45
C GLU A 515 6.91 29.52 -17.23
N TRP A 516 6.13 28.58 -16.69
CA TRP A 516 4.72 28.80 -16.38
C TRP A 516 4.53 29.63 -15.11
N THR A 517 5.45 29.48 -14.16
CA THR A 517 5.47 30.22 -12.89
C THR A 517 6.91 30.58 -12.49
N THR A 518 7.09 31.67 -11.75
CA THR A 518 8.38 32.13 -11.20
C THR A 518 8.32 32.09 -9.69
N ILE A 519 9.37 31.62 -9.03
CA ILE A 519 9.55 31.83 -7.58
C ILE A 519 10.25 33.15 -7.36
N ILE A 520 9.71 33.95 -6.44
CA ILE A 520 10.25 35.25 -6.04
C ILE A 520 10.41 35.32 -4.51
N SER A 521 11.27 36.21 -4.08
CA SER A 521 11.43 36.60 -2.68
C SER A 521 10.32 37.58 -2.23
N PRO A 522 10.18 37.87 -0.92
CA PRO A 522 9.20 38.83 -0.42
C PRO A 522 9.34 40.24 -1.00
N ASP A 523 10.56 40.66 -1.35
CA ASP A 523 10.86 41.93 -2.03
C ASP A 523 10.71 41.85 -3.57
N ARG A 524 10.05 40.81 -4.07
CA ARG A 524 9.72 40.55 -5.48
C ARG A 524 10.93 40.37 -6.40
N LYS A 525 12.11 40.07 -5.86
CA LYS A 525 13.26 39.69 -6.69
C LYS A 525 13.06 38.27 -7.22
N ARG A 526 13.43 38.07 -8.48
CA ARG A 526 13.40 36.75 -9.11
C ARG A 526 14.36 35.81 -8.39
N PHE A 527 13.83 34.68 -7.92
CA PHE A 527 14.64 33.60 -7.36
C PHE A 527 14.95 32.55 -8.45
N GLY A 528 13.94 32.14 -9.22
CA GLY A 528 14.10 31.14 -10.28
C GLY A 528 12.76 30.68 -10.86
N PRO A 529 12.75 29.76 -11.84
CA PRO A 529 11.50 29.16 -12.29
C PRO A 529 10.83 28.37 -11.15
N GLY A 530 9.49 28.42 -11.07
CA GLY A 530 8.69 27.55 -10.21
C GLY A 530 8.27 26.27 -10.93
N ILE A 531 7.62 26.44 -12.07
CA ILE A 531 7.18 25.37 -12.96
C ILE A 531 7.68 25.66 -14.36
N THR A 532 8.44 24.71 -14.91
CA THR A 532 8.93 24.75 -16.29
C THR A 532 8.29 23.67 -17.12
N VAL A 533 7.88 23.98 -18.35
CA VAL A 533 7.36 23.02 -19.31
C VAL A 533 8.18 23.00 -20.60
N TYR A 534 8.30 21.83 -21.23
CA TYR A 534 9.11 21.66 -22.43
C TYR A 534 8.61 20.49 -23.30
N GLU A 535 8.68 20.66 -24.62
CA GLU A 535 8.47 19.58 -25.60
C GLU A 535 9.84 19.18 -26.16
N ASN A 536 10.19 17.90 -26.00
CA ASN A 536 11.53 17.42 -26.28
C ASN A 536 11.67 16.80 -27.67
N SER A 537 12.90 16.48 -28.06
CA SER A 537 13.22 15.90 -29.37
C SER A 537 12.69 14.48 -29.59
N LEU A 538 12.17 13.81 -28.56
CA LEU A 538 11.48 12.51 -28.68
C LEU A 538 9.98 12.68 -28.96
N GLY A 539 9.49 13.93 -29.00
CA GLY A 539 8.08 14.25 -29.16
C GLY A 539 7.26 14.17 -27.86
N GLY A 540 7.89 13.86 -26.73
CA GLY A 540 7.25 13.88 -25.41
C GLY A 540 7.26 15.29 -24.78
N ARG A 541 6.48 15.46 -23.72
CA ARG A 541 6.36 16.71 -22.98
C ARG A 541 6.71 16.51 -21.52
N THR A 542 7.46 17.45 -20.96
CA THR A 542 7.86 17.44 -19.56
C THR A 542 7.33 18.66 -18.83
N ALA A 543 7.01 18.49 -17.56
CA ALA A 543 6.70 19.57 -16.63
C ALA A 543 7.45 19.30 -15.33
N ILE A 544 8.07 20.35 -14.76
CA ILE A 544 8.97 20.23 -13.61
C ILE A 544 8.58 21.26 -12.58
N TYR A 545 8.31 20.79 -11.35
CA TYR A 545 8.27 21.64 -10.16
C TYR A 545 9.67 21.85 -9.62
N SER A 546 9.97 23.06 -9.14
CA SER A 546 11.22 23.35 -8.43
C SER A 546 11.21 22.88 -6.97
N VAL A 547 10.04 22.59 -6.39
CA VAL A 547 9.90 21.98 -5.06
C VAL A 547 10.02 20.45 -5.15
N GLU A 548 10.56 19.81 -4.11
CA GLU A 548 10.38 18.38 -3.88
C GLU A 548 8.96 18.14 -3.33
N ASP A 549 8.31 17.04 -3.72
CA ASP A 549 6.98 16.65 -3.27
C ASP A 549 5.92 17.80 -3.32
N PRO A 550 5.48 18.22 -4.52
CA PRO A 550 4.48 19.29 -4.67
C PRO A 550 3.12 18.96 -4.02
N ALA A 551 2.86 17.71 -3.58
CA ALA A 551 1.65 17.38 -2.83
C ALA A 551 1.62 18.04 -1.45
N GLY A 552 2.79 18.41 -0.90
CA GLY A 552 2.93 19.15 0.36
C GLY A 552 2.65 20.66 0.26
N LEU A 553 2.43 21.20 -0.94
CA LEU A 553 2.07 22.61 -1.13
C LEU A 553 0.62 22.88 -0.71
N ALA A 554 0.35 24.16 -0.36
CA ALA A 554 -0.97 24.59 0.08
C ALA A 554 -2.01 24.44 -1.03
N GLN A 555 -3.02 23.61 -0.81
CA GLN A 555 -4.02 23.31 -1.84
C GLN A 555 -5.04 24.43 -2.06
N SER A 556 -5.45 24.64 -3.31
CA SER A 556 -6.49 25.62 -3.67
C SER A 556 -7.11 25.32 -5.04
N ASP A 557 -8.26 25.93 -5.34
CA ASP A 557 -8.90 25.82 -6.67
C ASP A 557 -8.00 26.34 -7.81
N ASN A 558 -7.18 27.35 -7.55
CA ASN A 558 -6.21 27.83 -8.52
C ASN A 558 -5.10 26.81 -8.75
N GLN A 559 -4.62 26.13 -7.70
CA GLN A 559 -3.69 25.02 -7.89
C GLN A 559 -4.35 23.83 -8.59
N GLN A 560 -5.63 23.54 -8.32
CA GLN A 560 -6.38 22.51 -9.06
C GLN A 560 -6.39 22.81 -10.56
N LYS A 561 -6.75 24.04 -10.96
CA LYS A 561 -6.72 24.48 -12.36
C LYS A 561 -5.32 24.33 -12.97
N LEU A 562 -4.28 24.74 -12.24
CA LEU A 562 -2.90 24.64 -12.68
C LEU A 562 -2.49 23.17 -12.92
N VAL A 563 -2.76 22.27 -11.99
CA VAL A 563 -2.39 20.84 -12.12
C VAL A 563 -3.20 20.17 -13.24
N HIS A 564 -4.47 20.51 -13.41
CA HIS A 564 -5.28 20.07 -14.56
C HIS A 564 -4.66 20.53 -15.88
N SER A 565 -4.21 21.78 -15.95
CA SER A 565 -3.52 22.33 -17.13
C SER A 565 -2.18 21.64 -17.41
N ILE A 566 -1.43 21.26 -16.36
CA ILE A 566 -0.22 20.43 -16.53
C ILE A 566 -0.58 19.11 -17.20
N VAL A 567 -1.59 18.38 -16.71
CA VAL A 567 -2.00 17.10 -17.29
C VAL A 567 -2.48 17.25 -18.74
N ARG A 568 -3.24 18.31 -19.04
CA ARG A 568 -3.65 18.64 -20.41
C ARG A 568 -2.45 18.95 -21.31
N TYR A 569 -1.48 19.73 -20.82
CA TYR A 569 -0.24 20.01 -21.56
C TYR A 569 0.54 18.73 -21.86
N LEU A 570 0.81 17.92 -20.84
CA LEU A 570 1.58 16.67 -20.92
C LEU A 570 0.93 15.65 -21.87
N SER A 571 -0.40 15.59 -21.90
CA SER A 571 -1.17 14.71 -22.79
C SER A 571 -1.40 15.28 -24.20
N LYS A 572 -0.95 16.50 -24.49
CA LYS A 572 -1.29 17.24 -25.73
C LYS A 572 -2.81 17.38 -25.92
N ASN A 573 -3.55 17.64 -24.84
CA ASN A 573 -5.01 17.71 -24.77
C ASN A 573 -5.74 16.40 -25.13
N LYS A 574 -5.05 15.25 -25.02
CA LYS A 574 -5.61 13.92 -25.31
C LYS A 574 -5.76 13.05 -24.06
N PHE A 575 -5.85 13.66 -22.87
CA PHE A 575 -6.04 12.92 -21.63
C PHE A 575 -7.45 12.30 -21.59
N GLU A 576 -7.52 10.98 -21.69
CA GLU A 576 -8.78 10.24 -21.81
C GLU A 576 -9.53 10.07 -20.48
N SER A 577 -8.85 10.21 -19.34
CA SER A 577 -9.50 9.97 -18.05
C SER A 577 -10.28 11.19 -17.56
N PRO A 578 -11.48 11.00 -16.97
CA PRO A 578 -12.28 12.11 -16.46
C PRO A 578 -11.59 12.84 -15.32
N MET A 579 -11.53 14.17 -15.39
CA MET A 579 -11.07 15.02 -14.28
C MET A 579 -12.29 15.63 -13.58
N VAL A 580 -12.22 15.73 -12.26
CA VAL A 580 -13.34 16.09 -11.39
C VAL A 580 -13.06 17.41 -10.68
N THR A 581 -14.07 18.29 -10.67
CA THR A 581 -14.07 19.56 -9.91
C THR A 581 -15.42 19.74 -9.21
N GLY A 582 -15.60 20.86 -8.51
CA GLY A 582 -16.83 21.16 -7.76
C GLY A 582 -16.69 21.06 -6.23
N GLY A 583 -15.53 20.60 -5.75
CA GLY A 583 -15.14 20.66 -4.35
C GLY A 583 -13.75 20.09 -4.11
N PRO A 584 -13.16 20.34 -2.93
CA PRO A 584 -11.87 19.79 -2.55
C PRO A 584 -11.98 18.27 -2.29
N HIS A 585 -10.90 17.54 -2.54
CA HIS A 585 -10.77 16.11 -2.22
C HIS A 585 -11.88 15.22 -2.80
N LEU A 586 -12.40 15.54 -3.98
CA LEU A 586 -13.16 14.58 -4.77
C LEU A 586 -12.17 13.61 -5.39
N LEU A 587 -12.15 12.34 -4.93
CA LEU A 587 -11.11 11.37 -5.29
C LEU A 587 -11.62 10.42 -6.38
N PRO A 588 -11.30 10.65 -7.68
CA PRO A 588 -11.74 9.80 -8.77
C PRO A 588 -10.87 8.55 -8.92
N MET A 589 -11.53 7.44 -9.27
CA MET A 589 -10.93 6.19 -9.73
C MET A 589 -11.57 5.84 -11.08
N HIS A 590 -10.76 5.77 -12.13
CA HIS A 590 -11.21 5.41 -13.47
C HIS A 590 -10.80 3.98 -13.79
N PHE A 591 -11.78 3.10 -13.99
CA PHE A 591 -11.57 1.68 -14.29
C PHE A 591 -12.02 1.36 -15.72
N SER A 592 -11.28 0.48 -16.39
CA SER A 592 -11.62 -0.01 -17.72
C SER A 592 -11.19 -1.45 -17.93
N GLY A 593 -11.92 -2.21 -18.76
CA GLY A 593 -11.57 -3.58 -19.15
C GLY A 593 -12.82 -4.37 -19.50
N ASN A 594 -12.69 -5.45 -20.28
CA ASN A 594 -13.82 -6.30 -20.68
C ASN A 594 -14.99 -5.55 -21.35
N ASN A 595 -14.69 -4.51 -22.15
CA ASN A 595 -15.67 -3.58 -22.74
C ASN A 595 -16.48 -2.76 -21.72
N GLU A 596 -16.12 -2.80 -20.44
CA GLU A 596 -16.71 -2.02 -19.36
C GLU A 596 -15.83 -0.81 -19.03
N GLU A 597 -16.46 0.29 -18.62
CA GLU A 597 -15.78 1.49 -18.15
C GLU A 597 -16.56 2.14 -17.01
N TYR A 598 -15.88 2.36 -15.89
CA TYR A 598 -16.45 2.91 -14.66
C TYR A 598 -15.65 4.12 -14.18
N LEU A 599 -16.34 5.20 -13.83
CA LEU A 599 -15.76 6.27 -13.03
C LEU A 599 -16.41 6.23 -11.64
N VAL A 600 -15.59 6.02 -10.62
CA VAL A 600 -16.00 6.07 -9.21
C VAL A 600 -15.41 7.34 -8.59
N ILE A 601 -16.21 8.13 -7.90
CA ILE A 601 -15.76 9.35 -7.21
C ILE A 601 -16.13 9.20 -5.74
N LEU A 602 -15.13 9.24 -4.86
CA LEU A 602 -15.32 9.30 -3.42
C LEU A 602 -15.34 10.77 -2.97
N ASN A 603 -16.34 11.17 -2.17
CA ASN A 603 -16.34 12.47 -1.55
C ASN A 603 -15.44 12.50 -0.30
N GLY A 604 -14.24 13.05 -0.46
CA GLY A 604 -13.26 13.26 0.61
C GLY A 604 -13.53 14.49 1.48
N CYS A 605 -14.46 15.37 1.08
CA CYS A 605 -14.77 16.60 1.79
C CYS A 605 -15.61 16.29 3.05
N PRO A 606 -15.24 16.79 4.24
CA PRO A 606 -16.02 16.57 5.47
C PRO A 606 -17.31 17.41 5.52
N GLY A 607 -17.39 18.49 4.73
CA GLY A 607 -18.55 19.37 4.66
C GLY A 607 -19.48 19.05 3.48
N LYS A 608 -20.59 19.81 3.40
CA LYS A 608 -21.44 19.83 2.22
C LYS A 608 -20.66 20.44 1.05
N LEU A 609 -20.78 19.86 -0.14
CA LEU A 609 -20.24 20.47 -1.34
C LEU A 609 -21.02 21.77 -1.65
N GLU A 610 -20.30 22.85 -1.88
CA GLU A 610 -20.88 24.16 -2.20
C GLU A 610 -21.35 24.25 -3.66
N SER A 611 -20.90 23.33 -4.51
CA SER A 611 -21.26 23.28 -5.92
C SER A 611 -21.44 21.84 -6.40
N ASP A 612 -22.14 21.70 -7.52
CA ASP A 612 -22.29 20.40 -8.17
C ASP A 612 -20.94 19.84 -8.62
N VAL A 613 -20.79 18.51 -8.50
CA VAL A 613 -19.65 17.78 -9.06
C VAL A 613 -19.64 17.96 -10.58
N LYS A 614 -18.56 18.56 -11.08
CA LYS A 614 -18.31 18.74 -12.51
C LYS A 614 -17.26 17.74 -12.96
N ILE A 615 -17.48 17.15 -14.12
CA ILE A 615 -16.60 16.09 -14.64
C ILE A 615 -16.34 16.38 -16.11
N ASP A 616 -15.07 16.56 -16.44
CA ASP A 616 -14.61 16.73 -17.81
C ASP A 616 -14.58 15.37 -18.52
N ASN A 617 -14.77 15.37 -19.85
CA ASN A 617 -14.60 14.17 -20.68
C ASN A 617 -15.46 12.95 -20.26
N ILE A 618 -16.73 13.14 -19.89
CA ILE A 618 -17.68 12.01 -19.82
C ILE A 618 -18.32 11.79 -21.20
N PRO A 619 -17.93 10.77 -21.97
CA PRO A 619 -18.67 10.38 -23.16
C PRO A 619 -19.96 9.61 -22.78
N GLY A 620 -21.07 10.02 -23.40
CA GLY A 620 -22.31 9.24 -23.49
C GLY A 620 -23.25 9.28 -22.28
N SER A 621 -24.47 8.73 -22.46
CA SER A 621 -25.45 8.54 -21.39
C SER A 621 -24.97 7.46 -20.41
N ARG A 622 -24.45 7.86 -19.24
CA ARG A 622 -24.05 6.93 -18.18
C ARG A 622 -25.17 6.76 -17.15
N ILE A 623 -25.39 5.54 -16.68
CA ILE A 623 -26.23 5.32 -15.49
C ILE A 623 -25.41 5.77 -14.29
N LYS A 624 -26.03 6.59 -13.44
CA LYS A 624 -25.40 7.18 -12.27
C LYS A 624 -25.98 6.54 -11.01
N PHE A 625 -25.10 6.05 -10.16
CA PHE A 625 -25.45 5.47 -8.88
C PHE A 625 -24.83 6.27 -7.75
N LEU A 626 -25.60 6.48 -6.69
CA LEU A 626 -25.14 7.02 -5.42
C LEU A 626 -25.11 5.90 -4.39
N LEU A 627 -23.95 5.70 -3.80
CA LEU A 627 -23.71 4.70 -2.76
C LEU A 627 -23.37 5.46 -1.48
N LYS A 628 -24.31 5.45 -0.53
CA LYS A 628 -24.13 6.06 0.78
C LYS A 628 -23.71 5.01 1.79
N PRO A 629 -22.91 5.37 2.81
CA PRO A 629 -22.55 4.46 3.88
C PRO A 629 -23.77 3.73 4.46
N LEU A 630 -23.67 2.40 4.53
CA LEU A 630 -24.69 1.52 5.12
C LEU A 630 -26.09 1.60 4.48
N ALA A 631 -26.21 2.19 3.28
CA ALA A 631 -27.45 2.29 2.53
C ALA A 631 -27.44 1.40 1.27
N LYS A 632 -28.64 1.14 0.74
CA LYS A 632 -28.77 0.46 -0.55
C LYS A 632 -28.33 1.39 -1.69
N PRO A 633 -27.73 0.85 -2.77
CA PRO A 633 -27.47 1.62 -3.99
C PRO A 633 -28.72 2.32 -4.51
N ALA A 634 -28.61 3.60 -4.88
CA ALA A 634 -29.69 4.38 -5.46
C ALA A 634 -29.30 4.90 -6.84
N ILE A 635 -30.24 4.85 -7.80
CA ILE A 635 -30.06 5.51 -9.10
C ILE A 635 -30.30 7.01 -8.90
N VAL A 636 -29.40 7.83 -9.45
CA VAL A 636 -29.55 9.29 -9.44
C VAL A 636 -30.15 9.72 -10.78
N THR A 637 -31.30 10.40 -10.72
CA THR A 637 -31.94 11.04 -11.88
C THR A 637 -31.60 12.54 -11.89
N GLY A 638 -31.28 13.10 -13.06
CA GLY A 638 -30.90 14.51 -13.21
C GLY A 638 -29.39 14.76 -13.28
N LYS A 639 -29.02 16.04 -13.52
CA LYS A 639 -27.62 16.47 -13.73
C LYS A 639 -26.87 16.76 -12.41
N ALA A 640 -27.54 17.37 -11.45
CA ALA A 640 -26.99 17.77 -10.15
C ALA A 640 -27.00 16.64 -9.11
N VAL A 641 -26.11 16.67 -8.12
CA VAL A 641 -26.18 15.78 -6.94
C VAL A 641 -26.07 16.62 -5.68
N SER A 642 -27.20 17.21 -5.29
CA SER A 642 -27.30 17.98 -4.04
C SER A 642 -27.00 17.15 -2.78
N ASP A 643 -27.10 15.82 -2.89
CA ASP A 643 -27.10 14.87 -1.79
C ASP A 643 -25.82 14.01 -1.71
N PHE A 644 -24.75 14.41 -2.39
CA PHE A 644 -23.45 13.73 -2.37
C PHE A 644 -22.65 14.12 -1.12
N GLY A 645 -22.84 13.36 -0.04
CA GLY A 645 -22.27 13.63 1.28
C GLY A 645 -20.86 13.07 1.47
N HIS A 646 -20.28 13.37 2.63
CA HIS A 646 -18.98 12.82 3.05
C HIS A 646 -18.99 11.29 3.04
N LEU A 647 -17.93 10.66 2.50
CA LEU A 647 -17.78 9.20 2.33
C LEU A 647 -18.76 8.54 1.35
N ASP A 648 -19.64 9.29 0.68
CA ASP A 648 -20.45 8.75 -0.39
C ASP A 648 -19.57 8.43 -1.62
N PHE A 649 -20.02 7.47 -2.42
CA PHE A 649 -19.48 7.22 -3.76
C PHE A 649 -20.50 7.57 -4.84
N LEU A 650 -20.04 8.28 -5.87
CA LEU A 650 -20.74 8.39 -7.16
C LEU A 650 -20.11 7.43 -8.16
N VAL A 651 -20.92 6.55 -8.75
CA VAL A 651 -20.48 5.60 -9.77
C VAL A 651 -21.16 5.90 -11.09
N TYR A 652 -20.36 6.16 -12.13
CA TYR A 652 -20.81 6.32 -13.51
C TYR A 652 -20.40 5.10 -14.32
N GLU A 653 -21.39 4.40 -14.86
CA GLU A 653 -21.22 3.22 -15.71
C GLU A 653 -21.46 3.61 -17.17
N LYS A 654 -20.49 3.33 -18.04
CA LYS A 654 -20.69 3.42 -19.49
C LYS A 654 -21.66 2.33 -19.93
N LYS A 655 -22.70 2.71 -20.66
CA LYS A 655 -23.63 1.77 -21.29
C LYS A 655 -22.98 1.04 -22.46
#